data_AF-A0A8H4UL65-F1
#
_entry.id   AF-A0A8H4UL65-F1
#
_cell.length_a   1.000
_cell.length_b   1.000
_cell.length_c   1.000
_cell.angle_alpha   90.00
_cell.angle_beta   90.00
_cell.angle_gamma   90.00
#
_symmetry.space_group_name_H-M   'P 1'
#
loop_
_entity.id
_entity.type
_entity.pdbx_description
1 polymer ?
#
loop_
_entity_poly.entity_id
_entity_poly.type
_entity_poly.pdbx_seq_one_letter_code
_entity_poly.pdbx_strand_id
1 'polypeptide(L)'
;MAGRPLLFELRCRNETICRSCRSAIRQRPTQQPWMPAAAYSSQASKPGAQQPADDAVTRKPSKFELKKYIERIRALGNPAKPANDSFSVRFFEQDHNKRTELPGEDAFGESLNEVDTSGLKDALLEIKNDIGGQDEKEAFQEVVDQLGTDWHKMKTADDLERIIGKLGAYTTAIDEEIDRTGADLPKELLEELDSELPGLPEMGTLGSRITIPQIPEKPWTTNQRKKIARFNTTLGRTARDMRRGVKLTAKTVQGMFKAYHSARLSLAHGWNHVPLEVWDLLWKVFSADESVNIHRLSHVALLARDMSEAKVAMNPVQQLLTIEAVFVDGWESKAIENWRRCISTLGDENAQTFQEFWELGVRMYCRVGDLDQAQRAISKLIEKQRDPRIMMPLIRTWSELGTEEGQQRAWAAYRQLRELLAHDMKLSDYDQVISYFLTTNQTENALYAFVDMMSDGKIDLKKQKYMPSVVANKFFFGKWLKRLIGAGDLDGAQSVVEFMRSKGIEASPIQLNGLIGAWQRSGGVEDLEKADAMAWGMIDSRVEFVNARTGENTSQGKPSKAAGITSLPRATLETFSLMAENYRVRDLHDRLMLLWESFREAKMRADSFIINQLLESYIQSGQSKEALELYNTLVTEKGVTPDPYTFSALWKTLAINRLHMVSASSLPAEAEATRALFAETVRFRQVFQPDGMDGQLARKILHTFRRIKDNAGFIVALTALRDVFSFLPPETLVLEMVMDTTKLTWDTPTHRRRLVHAKRNLDRGLLAWAEGDASRLEGERRGEALFEYLQKQHWPAEDNEGARGAMFKEAATQMGVYNMLKKAKAKR
;
A
#
# COMPACT_ATOMS: atom_id res chain seq x y z
N MET A 1 -10.92 -42.91 -27.05
CA MET A 1 -11.14 -44.03 -26.09
C MET A 1 -9.78 -44.53 -25.62
N ALA A 2 -9.69 -44.83 -24.30
CA ALA A 2 -8.73 -45.63 -23.50
C ALA A 2 -7.33 -45.99 -24.07
N GLY A 3 -6.23 -46.03 -23.30
CA GLY A 3 -6.10 -46.19 -21.85
C GLY A 3 -4.62 -46.17 -21.37
N ARG A 4 -4.46 -46.30 -20.04
CA ARG A 4 -3.22 -46.27 -19.25
C ARG A 4 -2.31 -47.51 -19.47
N PRO A 5 -1.04 -47.43 -19.03
CA PRO A 5 -0.57 -48.25 -17.88
C PRO A 5 0.20 -47.40 -16.83
N LEU A 6 -0.01 -47.49 -15.50
CA LEU A 6 0.44 -48.48 -14.48
C LEU A 6 1.99 -48.57 -14.37
N LEU A 7 2.62 -47.89 -13.40
CA LEU A 7 2.92 -48.29 -12.00
C LEU A 7 4.08 -49.30 -11.84
N PHE A 8 5.20 -48.86 -11.25
CA PHE A 8 5.98 -49.52 -10.17
C PHE A 8 6.88 -48.44 -9.50
N GLU A 9 6.44 -47.91 -8.35
CA GLU A 9 7.00 -48.13 -6.98
C GLU A 9 8.37 -47.47 -6.75
N LEU A 10 8.50 -46.50 -5.84
CA LEU A 10 8.65 -46.76 -4.40
C LEU A 10 8.07 -45.65 -3.49
N ARG A 11 7.43 -46.11 -2.41
CA ARG A 11 7.05 -45.43 -1.15
C ARG A 11 8.29 -44.76 -0.48
N CYS A 12 8.24 -43.76 0.42
CA CYS A 12 7.23 -43.30 1.38
C CYS A 12 7.63 -41.91 1.98
N ARG A 13 6.64 -41.03 2.22
CA ARG A 13 6.34 -40.23 3.46
C ARG A 13 7.50 -39.52 4.20
N ASN A 14 7.48 -38.23 4.59
CA ASN A 14 6.48 -37.20 4.90
C ASN A 14 7.20 -35.83 4.74
N GLU A 15 6.59 -34.77 4.21
CA GLU A 15 6.08 -33.65 5.01
C GLU A 15 5.16 -32.79 4.12
N THR A 16 3.88 -32.74 4.47
CA THR A 16 2.89 -31.92 3.76
C THR A 16 2.77 -30.57 4.46
N ILE A 17 3.35 -29.54 3.84
CA ILE A 17 3.04 -28.15 4.20
C ILE A 17 1.58 -27.88 3.80
N CYS A 18 0.75 -27.46 4.75
CA CYS A 18 -0.67 -27.19 4.49
C CYS A 18 -0.83 -25.95 3.59
N ARG A 19 -1.96 -25.85 2.85
CA ARG A 19 -2.24 -24.73 1.93
C ARG A 19 -2.26 -23.35 2.62
N SER A 20 -2.56 -23.30 3.92
CA SER A 20 -2.49 -22.06 4.72
C SER A 20 -1.04 -21.59 4.91
N CYS A 21 -0.09 -22.50 5.13
CA CYS A 21 1.33 -22.20 5.24
C CYS A 21 1.94 -21.77 3.89
N ARG A 22 1.44 -22.30 2.76
CA ARG A 22 1.80 -21.81 1.41
C ARG A 22 1.27 -20.40 1.12
N SER A 23 0.16 -19.99 1.76
CA SER A 23 -0.38 -18.64 1.62
C SER A 23 0.37 -17.60 2.45
N ALA A 24 0.87 -17.99 3.65
CA ALA A 24 1.71 -17.13 4.49
C ALA A 24 3.08 -16.83 3.86
N ILE A 25 3.62 -17.75 3.04
CA ILE A 25 4.86 -17.52 2.28
C ILE A 25 4.64 -16.56 1.10
N ARG A 26 3.41 -16.47 0.55
CA ARG A 26 3.04 -15.53 -0.53
C ARG A 26 2.61 -14.14 -0.06
N GLN A 27 2.34 -13.96 1.25
CA GLN A 27 1.98 -12.67 1.84
C GLN A 27 3.16 -11.99 2.55
N ARG A 28 4.40 -12.24 2.12
CA ARG A 28 5.43 -11.21 2.33
C ARG A 28 5.15 -10.08 1.34
N PRO A 29 4.87 -8.84 1.78
CA PRO A 29 4.91 -7.72 0.88
C PRO A 29 6.30 -7.69 0.23
N THR A 30 6.32 -7.54 -1.09
CA THR A 30 7.50 -7.13 -1.84
C THR A 30 8.12 -5.95 -1.13
N GLN A 31 9.41 -6.09 -0.77
CA GLN A 31 10.20 -4.97 -0.29
C GLN A 31 10.13 -3.87 -1.35
N GLN A 32 9.55 -2.73 -0.98
CA GLN A 32 9.67 -1.51 -1.76
C GLN A 32 11.16 -1.16 -1.90
N PRO A 33 11.57 -0.59 -3.05
CA PRO A 33 12.94 -0.12 -3.26
C PRO A 33 13.32 0.87 -2.15
N TRP A 34 14.48 0.65 -1.53
CA TRP A 34 15.12 1.62 -0.66
C TRP A 34 15.34 2.93 -1.40
N MET A 35 14.45 3.91 -1.18
CA MET A 35 14.76 5.31 -1.42
C MET A 35 15.65 5.82 -0.27
N PRO A 36 16.81 6.43 -0.57
CA PRO A 36 17.64 7.08 0.43
C PRO A 36 17.21 8.55 0.54
N ALA A 37 16.39 8.90 1.53
CA ALA A 37 16.39 10.23 2.14
C ALA A 37 15.43 10.28 3.33
N ALA A 38 16.00 10.35 4.52
CA ALA A 38 15.31 10.83 5.68
C ALA A 38 15.11 12.36 5.54
N ALA A 39 13.86 12.81 5.44
CA ALA A 39 13.46 14.12 5.90
C ALA A 39 12.01 14.04 6.41
N TYR A 40 11.88 14.13 7.74
CA TYR A 40 10.64 14.34 8.44
C TYR A 40 10.25 15.81 8.39
N SER A 41 9.01 16.09 8.00
CA SER A 41 8.11 17.13 8.49
C SER A 41 6.81 16.94 7.70
N SER A 42 5.60 16.87 8.23
CA SER A 42 5.04 17.22 9.54
C SER A 42 3.72 16.45 9.67
N GLN A 43 3.47 15.85 10.84
CA GLN A 43 2.24 15.09 11.10
C GLN A 43 1.02 16.01 11.09
N ALA A 44 -0.01 15.61 10.35
CA ALA A 44 -1.40 15.76 10.77
C ALA A 44 -1.99 14.35 10.98
N SER A 45 -2.10 13.99 12.26
CA SER A 45 -3.13 13.17 12.91
C SER A 45 -3.69 11.92 12.18
N LYS A 46 -3.44 10.73 12.77
CA LYS A 46 -4.51 9.81 13.23
C LYS A 46 -3.98 8.68 14.15
N PRO A 47 -4.85 8.08 14.98
CA PRO A 47 -4.50 7.50 16.28
C PRO A 47 -4.30 5.97 16.30
N GLY A 48 -3.47 5.54 17.25
CA GLY A 48 -3.80 4.53 18.27
C GLY A 48 -4.07 3.09 17.81
N ALA A 49 -3.03 2.26 17.83
CA ALA A 49 -3.17 0.82 18.07
C ALA A 49 -2.00 0.32 18.94
N GLN A 50 -2.39 -0.40 20.00
CA GLN A 50 -1.57 -0.91 21.10
C GLN A 50 -0.58 -2.00 20.65
N GLN A 51 0.60 -2.02 21.28
CA GLN A 51 1.59 -3.08 21.16
C GLN A 51 1.36 -4.18 22.21
N PRO A 52 1.61 -5.46 21.89
CA PRO A 52 1.85 -6.52 22.85
C PRO A 52 3.35 -6.65 23.19
N ALA A 53 3.64 -7.00 24.44
CA ALA A 53 4.95 -7.39 24.94
C ALA A 53 5.13 -8.91 24.80
N ASP A 54 6.29 -9.36 24.33
CA ASP A 54 7.06 -10.50 24.87
C ASP A 54 8.19 -10.88 23.91
N ASP A 55 9.44 -10.65 24.32
CA ASP A 55 10.66 -11.07 23.61
C ASP A 55 11.66 -11.63 24.63
N ALA A 56 11.65 -12.95 24.85
CA ALA A 56 12.68 -13.62 25.63
C ALA A 56 12.76 -15.15 25.39
N VAL A 57 12.94 -15.66 24.16
CA VAL A 57 13.41 -17.06 24.00
C VAL A 57 14.26 -17.25 22.74
N THR A 58 15.59 -17.26 22.86
CA THR A 58 16.46 -18.12 22.05
C THR A 58 17.78 -18.44 22.76
N ARG A 59 17.84 -19.52 23.54
CA ARG A 59 19.09 -20.23 23.84
C ARG A 59 18.85 -21.74 23.82
N LYS A 60 19.69 -22.49 23.09
CA LYS A 60 19.60 -23.96 23.02
C LYS A 60 20.28 -24.64 24.23
N PRO A 61 19.72 -25.73 24.79
CA PRO A 61 20.18 -26.33 26.04
C PRO A 61 21.45 -27.17 25.90
N SER A 62 22.18 -27.33 26.99
CA SER A 62 23.47 -28.02 27.05
C SER A 62 23.35 -29.55 27.17
N LYS A 63 24.42 -30.27 26.81
CA LYS A 63 24.49 -31.74 26.76
C LYS A 63 24.23 -32.44 28.11
N PHE A 64 24.42 -31.72 29.22
CA PHE A 64 24.12 -32.20 30.57
C PHE A 64 22.61 -32.14 30.88
N GLU A 65 21.93 -31.11 30.40
CA GLU A 65 20.47 -30.95 30.54
C GLU A 65 19.71 -31.99 29.70
N LEU A 66 20.24 -32.33 28.52
CA LEU A 66 19.70 -33.42 27.69
C LEU A 66 19.82 -34.80 28.35
N LYS A 67 20.92 -35.08 29.06
CA LYS A 67 21.10 -36.35 29.79
C LYS A 67 20.09 -36.49 30.93
N LYS A 68 19.86 -35.41 31.68
CA LYS A 68 18.88 -35.35 32.77
C LYS A 68 17.43 -35.52 32.27
N TYR A 69 17.17 -35.05 31.04
CA TYR A 69 15.88 -35.23 30.38
C TYR A 69 15.63 -36.68 29.95
N ILE A 70 16.66 -37.35 29.44
CA ILE A 70 16.59 -38.76 29.02
C ILE A 70 16.44 -39.70 30.23
N GLU A 71 17.08 -39.38 31.36
CA GLU A 71 16.89 -40.13 32.62
C GLU A 71 15.48 -39.98 33.20
N ARG A 72 14.87 -38.78 33.09
CA ARG A 72 13.46 -38.55 33.48
C ARG A 72 12.48 -39.33 32.61
N ILE A 73 12.75 -39.47 31.31
CA ILE A 73 11.89 -40.24 30.40
C ILE A 73 11.99 -41.74 30.69
N ARG A 74 13.17 -42.23 31.06
CA ARG A 74 13.38 -43.64 31.42
C ARG A 74 12.70 -44.01 32.75
N ALA A 75 12.48 -43.04 33.65
CA ALA A 75 11.75 -43.23 34.90
C ALA A 75 10.22 -43.30 34.74
N LEU A 76 9.67 -42.91 33.59
CA LEU A 76 8.22 -42.90 33.31
C LEU A 76 7.71 -44.17 32.60
N GLY A 77 8.55 -45.20 32.46
CA GLY A 77 8.33 -46.31 31.51
C GLY A 77 8.00 -47.70 32.06
N ASN A 78 7.72 -47.91 33.36
CA ASN A 78 7.38 -49.26 33.88
C ASN A 78 6.17 -49.25 34.84
N PRO A 79 5.11 -50.04 34.60
CA PRO A 79 3.95 -50.13 35.48
C PRO A 79 4.02 -51.36 36.41
N ALA A 80 3.96 -51.13 37.72
CA ALA A 80 3.51 -52.13 38.69
C ALA A 80 2.89 -51.45 39.93
N LYS A 81 1.61 -51.73 40.18
CA LYS A 81 0.82 -51.35 41.39
C LYS A 81 1.24 -52.23 42.60
N PRO A 82 0.87 -51.94 43.89
CA PRO A 82 -0.27 -51.11 44.35
C PRO A 82 -0.05 -50.17 45.57
N ALA A 83 -1.08 -49.33 45.79
CA ALA A 83 -1.62 -48.74 47.04
C ALA A 83 -0.87 -47.63 47.83
N ASN A 84 -1.60 -46.51 47.99
CA ASN A 84 -1.56 -45.45 49.01
C ASN A 84 -0.20 -44.87 49.46
N ASP A 85 0.18 -43.74 48.87
CA ASP A 85 0.38 -42.49 49.62
C ASP A 85 0.37 -41.30 48.66
N SER A 86 -0.49 -40.32 48.94
CA SER A 86 -0.76 -39.15 48.11
C SER A 86 0.30 -38.06 48.30
N PHE A 87 0.86 -37.58 47.19
CA PHE A 87 1.75 -36.42 47.14
C PHE A 87 1.01 -35.13 47.54
N SER A 88 1.55 -34.37 48.50
CA SER A 88 1.00 -33.08 48.96
C SER A 88 1.50 -31.94 48.07
N VAL A 89 0.57 -31.26 47.38
CA VAL A 89 0.81 -30.02 46.63
C VAL A 89 0.43 -28.83 47.50
N ARG A 90 1.28 -27.79 47.55
CA ARG A 90 1.07 -26.55 48.33
C ARG A 90 0.64 -25.41 47.40
N PHE A 91 -0.40 -24.68 47.80
CA PHE A 91 -1.04 -23.63 47.01
C PHE A 91 -0.70 -22.24 47.57
N PHE A 92 -0.62 -21.22 46.72
CA PHE A 92 -0.27 -19.85 47.14
C PHE A 92 -1.09 -18.82 46.37
N GLU A 93 -1.40 -17.71 47.02
CA GLU A 93 -2.08 -16.55 46.46
C GLU A 93 -1.15 -15.31 46.50
N GLN A 94 -1.21 -14.45 45.48
CA GLN A 94 -0.31 -13.32 45.33
C GLN A 94 -1.04 -12.07 44.87
N ASP A 95 -1.23 -11.13 45.80
CA ASP A 95 -1.66 -9.76 45.47
C ASP A 95 -0.46 -8.83 45.29
N HIS A 96 -0.72 -7.64 44.74
CA HIS A 96 0.25 -6.67 44.20
C HIS A 96 1.43 -6.26 45.13
N ASN A 97 1.53 -6.76 46.37
CA ASN A 97 2.79 -6.72 47.11
C ASN A 97 3.04 -7.78 48.21
N LYS A 98 2.32 -8.93 48.27
CA LYS A 98 2.63 -10.00 49.24
C LYS A 98 2.10 -11.38 48.82
N ARG A 99 2.81 -12.45 49.18
CA ARG A 99 2.47 -13.86 48.87
C ARG A 99 2.09 -14.62 50.14
N THR A 100 0.94 -15.30 50.13
CA THR A 100 0.40 -16.10 51.26
C THR A 100 0.19 -17.55 50.83
N GLU A 101 0.51 -18.52 51.70
CA GLU A 101 0.31 -19.95 51.45
C GLU A 101 -1.12 -20.35 51.85
N LEU A 102 -1.84 -21.00 50.92
CA LEU A 102 -3.19 -21.49 51.11
C LEU A 102 -3.15 -22.96 51.59
N PRO A 103 -4.06 -23.35 52.50
CA PRO A 103 -3.98 -24.63 53.19
C PRO A 103 -4.37 -25.88 52.37
N GLY A 104 -4.86 -25.73 51.12
CA GLY A 104 -5.23 -26.88 50.27
C GLY A 104 -5.84 -26.51 48.91
N GLU A 105 -6.15 -27.53 48.11
CA GLU A 105 -6.70 -27.41 46.74
C GLU A 105 -8.11 -26.80 46.74
N ASP A 106 -8.92 -27.12 47.75
CA ASP A 106 -10.27 -26.57 47.90
C ASP A 106 -10.24 -25.05 48.16
N ALA A 107 -9.30 -24.57 48.98
CA ALA A 107 -9.11 -23.14 49.25
C ALA A 107 -8.60 -22.37 48.01
N PHE A 108 -7.85 -23.02 47.12
CA PHE A 108 -7.44 -22.46 45.83
C PHE A 108 -8.60 -22.39 44.83
N GLY A 109 -9.50 -23.40 44.84
CA GLY A 109 -10.73 -23.38 44.05
C GLY A 109 -11.71 -22.29 44.47
N GLU A 110 -11.78 -21.97 45.77
CA GLU A 110 -12.62 -20.88 46.29
C GLU A 110 -12.07 -19.49 45.90
N SER A 111 -10.74 -19.28 45.94
CA SER A 111 -10.08 -18.03 45.49
C SER A 111 -10.30 -17.75 43.99
N LEU A 112 -10.31 -18.78 43.13
CA LEU A 112 -10.61 -18.62 41.70
C LEU A 112 -12.04 -18.18 41.37
N ASN A 113 -12.98 -18.37 42.31
CA ASN A 113 -14.40 -18.02 42.15
C ASN A 113 -14.78 -16.70 42.81
N GLU A 114 -13.87 -16.06 43.55
CA GLU A 114 -14.09 -14.75 44.18
C GLU A 114 -13.82 -13.65 43.14
N VAL A 115 -14.88 -13.04 42.60
CA VAL A 115 -14.77 -11.90 41.68
C VAL A 115 -14.58 -10.63 42.50
N ASP A 116 -13.46 -9.92 42.30
CA ASP A 116 -13.23 -8.62 42.94
C ASP A 116 -14.26 -7.59 42.45
N THR A 117 -15.25 -7.31 43.31
CA THR A 117 -16.36 -6.39 43.04
C THR A 117 -16.04 -4.95 43.44
N SER A 118 -14.84 -4.68 43.97
CA SER A 118 -14.43 -3.34 44.40
C SER A 118 -14.46 -2.33 43.24
N GLY A 119 -13.97 -2.72 42.05
CA GLY A 119 -13.99 -1.87 40.86
C GLY A 119 -15.39 -1.54 40.32
N LEU A 120 -16.38 -2.42 40.55
CA LEU A 120 -17.77 -2.15 40.15
C LEU A 120 -18.46 -1.15 41.10
N LYS A 121 -18.07 -1.19 42.37
CA LYS A 121 -18.52 -0.24 43.41
C LYS A 121 -17.95 1.16 43.18
N ASP A 122 -16.67 1.23 42.80
CA ASP A 122 -16.01 2.50 42.47
C ASP A 122 -16.61 3.14 41.21
N ALA A 123 -16.91 2.34 40.18
CA ALA A 123 -17.59 2.81 38.97
C ALA A 123 -19.02 3.34 39.24
N LEU A 124 -19.77 2.70 40.15
CA LEU A 124 -21.11 3.18 40.54
C LEU A 124 -21.06 4.43 41.42
N LEU A 125 -20.04 4.58 42.26
CA LEU A 125 -19.78 5.80 43.03
C LEU A 125 -19.37 6.95 42.11
N GLU A 126 -18.59 6.69 41.07
CA GLU A 126 -18.29 7.65 40.01
C GLU A 126 -19.58 8.07 39.28
N ILE A 127 -20.43 7.13 38.87
CA ILE A 127 -21.72 7.44 38.24
C ILE A 127 -22.63 8.26 39.17
N LYS A 128 -22.72 7.92 40.47
CA LYS A 128 -23.48 8.71 41.46
C LYS A 128 -22.95 10.14 41.61
N ASN A 129 -21.64 10.33 41.49
CA ASN A 129 -21.01 11.64 41.59
C ASN A 129 -21.20 12.46 40.31
N ASP A 130 -21.28 11.80 39.16
CA ASP A 130 -21.44 12.40 37.83
C ASP A 130 -22.90 12.73 37.46
N ILE A 131 -23.90 12.12 38.12
CA ILE A 131 -25.31 12.49 37.96
C ILE A 131 -25.55 13.91 38.52
N GLY A 132 -26.13 14.79 37.71
CA GLY A 132 -26.29 16.21 38.01
C GLY A 132 -27.71 16.59 38.39
N GLY A 133 -28.08 16.42 39.66
CA GLY A 133 -29.37 16.82 40.20
C GLY A 133 -29.61 16.19 41.57
N GLN A 134 -30.24 16.90 42.51
CA GLN A 134 -30.45 16.37 43.87
C GLN A 134 -31.57 15.30 43.87
N ASP A 135 -32.61 15.53 43.08
CA ASP A 135 -33.75 14.62 42.89
C ASP A 135 -33.34 13.32 42.16
N GLU A 136 -32.48 13.42 41.15
CA GLU A 136 -31.94 12.25 40.42
C GLU A 136 -31.01 11.42 41.29
N LYS A 137 -30.28 12.06 42.22
CA LYS A 137 -29.46 11.36 43.21
C LYS A 137 -30.31 10.66 44.26
N GLU A 138 -31.46 11.23 44.64
CA GLU A 138 -32.42 10.58 45.53
C GLU A 138 -33.09 9.38 44.85
N ALA A 139 -33.56 9.53 43.61
CA ALA A 139 -34.13 8.41 42.84
C ALA A 139 -33.11 7.29 42.60
N PHE A 140 -31.86 7.64 42.28
CA PHE A 140 -30.77 6.67 42.17
C PHE A 140 -30.47 5.98 43.50
N GLN A 141 -30.52 6.71 44.62
CA GLN A 141 -30.33 6.14 45.95
C GLN A 141 -31.49 5.21 46.35
N GLU A 142 -32.71 5.53 45.97
CA GLU A 142 -33.90 4.68 46.22
C GLU A 142 -33.79 3.34 45.47
N VAL A 143 -33.33 3.36 44.22
CA VAL A 143 -33.05 2.13 43.45
C VAL A 143 -31.95 1.29 44.11
N VAL A 144 -30.90 1.94 44.63
CA VAL A 144 -29.81 1.27 45.36
C VAL A 144 -30.29 0.69 46.69
N ASP A 145 -31.16 1.40 47.41
CA ASP A 145 -31.69 0.95 48.70
C ASP A 145 -32.69 -0.22 48.53
N GLN A 146 -33.47 -0.25 47.44
CA GLN A 146 -34.37 -1.38 47.10
C GLN A 146 -33.64 -2.65 46.65
N LEU A 147 -32.41 -2.54 46.13
CA LEU A 147 -31.54 -3.70 45.86
C LEU A 147 -31.11 -4.43 47.14
N GLY A 148 -31.26 -3.79 48.30
CA GLY A 148 -31.22 -4.38 49.64
C GLY A 148 -29.85 -4.89 50.10
N THR A 149 -29.83 -5.59 51.24
CA THR A 149 -28.62 -6.10 51.89
C THR A 149 -27.85 -7.17 51.10
N ASP A 150 -28.44 -7.69 50.01
CA ASP A 150 -27.83 -8.67 49.11
C ASP A 150 -26.65 -8.06 48.32
N TRP A 151 -26.74 -6.78 47.99
CA TRP A 151 -25.69 -6.05 47.29
C TRP A 151 -24.37 -6.00 48.08
N HIS A 152 -24.46 -5.84 49.40
CA HIS A 152 -23.31 -5.75 50.29
C HIS A 152 -22.65 -7.09 50.64
N LYS A 153 -23.24 -8.23 50.23
CA LYS A 153 -22.75 -9.58 50.52
C LYS A 153 -22.28 -10.34 49.27
N MET A 154 -22.07 -9.63 48.16
CA MET A 154 -21.75 -10.21 46.87
C MET A 154 -20.36 -10.88 46.87
N LYS A 155 -20.32 -12.20 46.66
CA LYS A 155 -19.06 -12.96 46.58
C LYS A 155 -18.98 -13.96 45.44
N THR A 156 -20.10 -14.32 44.78
CA THR A 156 -20.12 -15.33 43.72
C THR A 156 -20.81 -14.88 42.43
N ALA A 157 -20.49 -15.53 41.31
CA ALA A 157 -21.05 -15.23 39.99
C ALA A 157 -22.58 -15.51 39.89
N ASP A 158 -23.09 -16.50 40.63
CA ASP A 158 -24.53 -16.80 40.69
C ASP A 158 -25.32 -15.69 41.40
N ASP A 159 -24.71 -14.98 42.37
CA ASP A 159 -25.32 -13.81 43.00
C ASP A 159 -25.46 -12.64 42.01
N LEU A 160 -24.51 -12.50 41.08
CA LEU A 160 -24.52 -11.48 40.02
C LEU A 160 -25.66 -11.73 39.02
N GLU A 161 -25.86 -12.98 38.60
CA GLU A 161 -26.94 -13.33 37.67
C GLU A 161 -28.32 -13.15 38.32
N ARG A 162 -28.44 -13.42 39.63
CA ARG A 162 -29.68 -13.17 40.40
C ARG A 162 -30.03 -11.69 40.49
N ILE A 163 -29.04 -10.80 40.68
CA ILE A 163 -29.27 -9.35 40.75
C ILE A 163 -29.58 -8.77 39.37
N ILE A 164 -28.91 -9.23 38.30
CA ILE A 164 -29.25 -8.83 36.92
C ILE A 164 -30.69 -9.24 36.57
N GLY A 165 -31.12 -10.43 37.01
CA GLY A 165 -32.51 -10.87 36.88
C GLY A 165 -33.50 -9.96 37.61
N LYS A 166 -33.18 -9.54 38.84
CA LYS A 166 -34.01 -8.59 39.61
C LYS A 166 -34.09 -7.20 38.96
N LEU A 167 -32.97 -6.68 38.45
CA LEU A 167 -32.93 -5.42 37.69
C LEU A 167 -33.75 -5.49 36.40
N GLY A 168 -33.72 -6.63 35.70
CA GLY A 168 -34.55 -6.88 34.53
C GLY A 168 -36.05 -6.94 34.85
N ALA A 169 -36.42 -7.50 36.01
CA ALA A 169 -37.80 -7.54 36.48
C ALA A 169 -38.31 -6.15 36.94
N TYR A 170 -37.45 -5.35 37.55
CA TYR A 170 -37.77 -3.99 37.99
C TYR A 170 -37.94 -3.03 36.81
N THR A 171 -37.06 -3.10 35.81
CA THR A 171 -37.19 -2.32 34.57
C THR A 171 -38.47 -2.66 33.81
N THR A 172 -38.81 -3.94 33.70
CA THR A 172 -40.09 -4.35 33.10
C THR A 172 -41.32 -3.90 33.89
N ALA A 173 -41.25 -3.85 35.22
CA ALA A 173 -42.34 -3.32 36.04
C ALA A 173 -42.51 -1.79 35.89
N ILE A 174 -41.40 -1.05 35.77
CA ILE A 174 -41.43 0.39 35.46
C ILE A 174 -42.00 0.63 34.07
N ASP A 175 -41.58 -0.14 33.06
CA ASP A 175 -42.12 -0.02 31.70
C ASP A 175 -43.65 -0.29 31.68
N GLU A 176 -44.14 -1.28 32.44
CA GLU A 176 -45.58 -1.55 32.60
C GLU A 176 -46.34 -0.47 33.38
N GLU A 177 -45.66 0.30 34.23
CA GLU A 177 -46.23 1.41 34.98
C GLU A 177 -46.25 2.69 34.15
N ILE A 178 -45.17 2.94 33.38
CA ILE A 178 -45.09 4.00 32.36
C ILE A 178 -46.16 3.79 31.30
N ASP A 179 -46.35 2.56 30.78
CA ASP A 179 -47.39 2.22 29.81
C ASP A 179 -48.80 2.46 30.35
N ARG A 180 -49.04 2.17 31.64
CA ARG A 180 -50.34 2.43 32.30
C ARG A 180 -50.59 3.92 32.47
N THR A 181 -49.58 4.70 32.85
CA THR A 181 -49.71 6.17 32.99
C THR A 181 -49.73 6.90 31.64
N GLY A 182 -49.06 6.37 30.62
CA GLY A 182 -49.02 6.92 29.26
C GLY A 182 -50.30 6.68 28.47
N ALA A 183 -51.09 5.66 28.83
CA ALA A 183 -52.40 5.40 28.24
C ALA A 183 -53.45 6.49 28.54
N ASP A 184 -53.24 7.28 29.61
CA ASP A 184 -54.13 8.36 30.03
C ASP A 184 -53.71 9.75 29.49
N LEU A 185 -52.61 9.84 28.73
CA LEU A 185 -52.14 11.11 28.16
C LEU A 185 -52.80 11.45 26.81
N PRO A 186 -53.23 12.72 26.59
CA PRO A 186 -53.71 13.18 25.29
C PRO A 186 -52.64 13.08 24.20
N LYS A 187 -53.03 12.65 22.98
CA LYS A 187 -52.13 12.43 21.84
C LYS A 187 -51.25 13.64 21.47
N GLU A 188 -51.73 14.85 21.70
CA GLU A 188 -51.03 16.10 21.39
C GLU A 188 -49.77 16.29 22.25
N LEU A 189 -49.77 15.84 23.52
CA LEU A 189 -48.60 15.91 24.42
C LEU A 189 -47.57 14.81 24.13
N LEU A 190 -47.99 13.67 23.57
CA LEU A 190 -47.09 12.59 23.14
C LEU A 190 -46.30 12.97 21.89
N GLU A 191 -46.92 13.71 20.97
CA GLU A 191 -46.26 14.23 19.76
C GLU A 191 -45.24 15.35 20.08
N GLU A 192 -45.50 16.18 21.10
CA GLU A 192 -44.52 17.16 21.58
C GLU A 192 -43.29 16.49 22.22
N LEU A 193 -43.48 15.44 23.02
CA LEU A 193 -42.39 14.69 23.66
C LEU A 193 -41.46 14.00 22.64
N ASP A 194 -42.03 13.44 21.57
CA ASP A 194 -41.28 12.81 20.47
C ASP A 194 -40.44 13.83 19.67
N SER A 195 -40.83 15.11 19.69
CA SER A 195 -40.12 16.18 18.99
C SER A 195 -38.89 16.71 19.74
N GLU A 196 -38.87 16.63 21.07
CA GLU A 196 -37.79 17.16 21.91
C GLU A 196 -36.62 16.16 22.12
N LEU A 197 -36.82 14.85 21.89
CA LEU A 197 -35.82 13.79 22.14
C LEU A 197 -35.66 12.81 20.95
N PRO A 198 -34.88 13.15 19.91
CA PRO A 198 -34.69 12.28 18.76
C PRO A 198 -33.79 11.07 19.10
N GLY A 199 -34.38 9.89 19.28
CA GLY A 199 -33.62 8.64 19.52
C GLY A 199 -34.36 7.44 20.11
N LEU A 200 -35.61 7.60 20.54
CA LEU A 200 -36.46 6.48 20.99
C LEU A 200 -37.31 5.93 19.83
N PRO A 201 -37.60 4.62 19.78
CA PRO A 201 -38.38 4.01 18.71
C PRO A 201 -39.81 4.56 18.70
N GLU A 202 -40.28 5.00 17.52
CA GLU A 202 -41.62 5.55 17.25
C GLU A 202 -42.73 4.83 18.05
N MET A 203 -43.28 5.48 19.08
CA MET A 203 -44.42 4.99 19.86
C MET A 203 -45.77 5.12 19.10
N GLY A 204 -45.74 5.67 17.89
CA GLY A 204 -46.93 6.03 17.10
C GLY A 204 -47.46 5.00 16.08
N THR A 205 -46.87 3.80 15.94
CA THR A 205 -47.38 2.79 14.97
C THR A 205 -47.69 1.43 15.61
N LEU A 206 -48.66 1.40 16.53
CA LEU A 206 -49.37 0.17 16.88
C LEU A 206 -50.21 -0.32 15.68
N GLY A 207 -49.56 -1.01 14.74
CA GLY A 207 -50.23 -1.59 13.57
C GLY A 207 -49.46 -2.71 12.85
N SER A 208 -48.13 -2.76 12.92
CA SER A 208 -47.38 -3.95 12.50
C SER A 208 -46.13 -4.13 13.34
N ARG A 209 -46.20 -5.02 14.34
CA ARG A 209 -44.99 -5.62 14.92
C ARG A 209 -44.28 -6.40 13.80
N ILE A 210 -43.35 -5.76 13.08
CA ILE A 210 -42.57 -6.44 12.04
C ILE A 210 -41.59 -7.38 12.74
N THR A 211 -41.99 -8.65 12.81
CA THR A 211 -41.23 -9.76 13.40
C THR A 211 -39.82 -9.80 12.81
N ILE A 212 -38.82 -10.04 13.64
CA ILE A 212 -37.46 -10.30 13.18
C ILE A 212 -37.49 -11.67 12.47
N PRO A 213 -36.95 -11.82 11.25
CA PRO A 213 -36.99 -13.09 10.53
C PRO A 213 -36.27 -14.19 11.33
N GLN A 214 -37.02 -15.17 11.83
CA GLN A 214 -36.48 -16.29 12.61
C GLN A 214 -37.05 -17.62 12.13
N ILE A 215 -36.22 -18.66 12.14
CA ILE A 215 -36.64 -20.02 11.79
C ILE A 215 -37.23 -20.69 13.04
N PRO A 216 -38.47 -21.23 12.98
CA PRO A 216 -39.08 -21.93 14.10
C PRO A 216 -38.24 -23.12 14.58
N GLU A 217 -38.02 -23.26 15.89
CA GLU A 217 -37.17 -24.32 16.47
C GLU A 217 -37.89 -25.65 16.73
N LYS A 218 -39.23 -25.62 16.77
CA LYS A 218 -40.09 -26.76 17.13
C LYS A 218 -39.98 -28.01 16.23
N PRO A 219 -39.82 -27.91 14.89
CA PRO A 219 -39.82 -29.09 14.03
C PRO A 219 -38.46 -29.83 13.97
N TRP A 220 -37.42 -29.33 14.67
CA TRP A 220 -36.06 -29.83 14.53
C TRP A 220 -35.61 -30.71 15.70
N THR A 221 -34.68 -31.64 15.43
CA THR A 221 -34.07 -32.49 16.49
C THR A 221 -33.14 -31.67 17.39
N THR A 222 -32.85 -32.16 18.61
CA THR A 222 -32.06 -31.44 19.64
C THR A 222 -30.69 -30.96 19.14
N ASN A 223 -30.02 -31.72 18.26
CA ASN A 223 -28.73 -31.35 17.67
C ASN A 223 -28.87 -30.34 16.52
N GLN A 224 -29.98 -30.37 15.78
CA GLN A 224 -30.30 -29.39 14.74
C GLN A 224 -30.71 -28.04 15.35
N ARG A 225 -31.46 -28.04 16.46
CA ARG A 225 -31.85 -26.83 17.20
C ARG A 225 -30.66 -26.00 17.63
N LYS A 226 -29.58 -26.61 18.15
CA LYS A 226 -28.37 -25.88 18.55
C LYS A 226 -27.73 -25.10 17.39
N LYS A 227 -27.78 -25.63 16.17
CA LYS A 227 -27.24 -24.96 14.97
C LYS A 227 -28.18 -23.89 14.46
N ILE A 228 -29.49 -24.15 14.50
CA ILE A 228 -30.54 -23.20 14.09
C ILE A 228 -30.63 -22.02 15.07
N ALA A 229 -30.50 -22.23 16.38
CA ALA A 229 -30.48 -21.17 17.39
C ALA A 229 -29.29 -20.22 17.20
N ARG A 230 -28.10 -20.75 16.91
CA ARG A 230 -26.91 -19.94 16.57
C ARG A 230 -27.13 -19.13 15.29
N PHE A 231 -27.80 -19.74 14.30
CA PHE A 231 -28.14 -19.08 13.06
C PHE A 231 -29.19 -17.96 13.26
N ASN A 232 -30.25 -18.22 14.03
CA ASN A 232 -31.29 -17.26 14.42
C ASN A 232 -30.70 -16.08 15.21
N THR A 233 -29.74 -16.32 16.10
CA THR A 233 -29.03 -15.26 16.83
C THR A 233 -28.27 -14.33 15.86
N THR A 234 -27.63 -14.92 14.85
CA THR A 234 -26.87 -14.15 13.84
C THR A 234 -27.82 -13.39 12.91
N LEU A 235 -28.89 -14.04 12.43
CA LEU A 235 -29.98 -13.42 11.65
C LEU A 235 -30.58 -12.22 12.39
N GLY A 236 -30.88 -12.39 13.68
CA GLY A 236 -31.49 -11.35 14.48
C GLY A 236 -30.58 -10.15 14.73
N ARG A 237 -29.27 -10.36 14.83
CA ARG A 237 -28.28 -9.27 14.94
C ARG A 237 -28.16 -8.52 13.60
N THR A 238 -27.94 -9.24 12.50
CA THR A 238 -27.79 -8.61 11.18
C THR A 238 -29.06 -7.89 10.72
N ALA A 239 -30.25 -8.44 10.98
CA ALA A 239 -31.51 -7.78 10.70
C ALA A 239 -31.68 -6.46 11.48
N ARG A 240 -31.26 -6.43 12.76
CA ARG A 240 -31.29 -5.22 13.58
C ARG A 240 -30.29 -4.17 13.11
N ASP A 241 -29.06 -4.59 12.79
CA ASP A 241 -28.01 -3.70 12.31
C ASP A 241 -28.40 -3.06 10.96
N MET A 242 -29.01 -3.83 10.06
CA MET A 242 -29.52 -3.32 8.79
C MET A 242 -30.72 -2.37 8.96
N ARG A 243 -31.59 -2.58 9.96
CA ARG A 243 -32.68 -1.65 10.30
C ARG A 243 -32.15 -0.33 10.87
N ARG A 244 -31.06 -0.37 11.64
CA ARG A 244 -30.37 0.81 12.20
C ARG A 244 -29.54 1.61 11.17
N GLY A 245 -29.57 1.22 9.90
CA GLY A 245 -28.79 1.88 8.83
C GLY A 245 -27.28 1.61 8.90
N VAL A 246 -26.84 0.63 9.70
CA VAL A 246 -25.41 0.27 9.78
C VAL A 246 -24.99 -0.40 8.47
N LYS A 247 -23.95 0.12 7.83
CA LYS A 247 -23.40 -0.47 6.59
C LYS A 247 -22.86 -1.88 6.86
N LEU A 248 -23.21 -2.81 5.98
CA LEU A 248 -22.72 -4.19 6.04
C LEU A 248 -21.19 -4.23 5.97
N THR A 249 -20.56 -4.98 6.87
CA THR A 249 -19.10 -5.18 6.88
C THR A 249 -18.73 -6.58 6.36
N ALA A 250 -17.50 -6.74 5.87
CA ALA A 250 -17.02 -8.05 5.42
C ALA A 250 -17.08 -9.12 6.54
N LYS A 251 -16.85 -8.70 7.80
CA LYS A 251 -16.94 -9.57 8.99
C LYS A 251 -18.37 -10.06 9.24
N THR A 252 -19.37 -9.17 9.09
CA THR A 252 -20.78 -9.55 9.28
C THR A 252 -21.26 -10.52 8.19
N VAL A 253 -20.87 -10.30 6.93
CA VAL A 253 -21.23 -11.21 5.82
C VAL A 253 -20.57 -12.58 6.00
N GLN A 254 -19.29 -12.63 6.35
CA GLN A 254 -18.58 -13.89 6.57
C GLN A 254 -19.13 -14.66 7.79
N GLY A 255 -19.48 -13.95 8.88
CA GLY A 255 -20.13 -14.54 10.03
C GLY A 255 -21.50 -15.13 9.68
N MET A 256 -22.30 -14.39 8.92
CA MET A 256 -23.61 -14.81 8.45
C MET A 256 -23.52 -16.05 7.54
N PHE A 257 -22.56 -16.08 6.61
CA PHE A 257 -22.33 -17.23 5.74
C PHE A 257 -21.86 -18.48 6.52
N LYS A 258 -20.96 -18.33 7.50
CA LYS A 258 -20.53 -19.44 8.36
C LYS A 258 -21.70 -20.04 9.15
N ALA A 259 -22.54 -19.18 9.72
CA ALA A 259 -23.72 -19.61 10.47
C ALA A 259 -24.71 -20.34 9.53
N TYR A 260 -25.01 -19.76 8.37
CA TYR A 260 -25.86 -20.38 7.33
C TYR A 260 -25.32 -21.74 6.89
N HIS A 261 -24.05 -21.81 6.47
CA HIS A 261 -23.42 -23.03 5.99
C HIS A 261 -23.43 -24.15 7.04
N SER A 262 -23.22 -23.82 8.32
CA SER A 262 -23.27 -24.78 9.41
C SER A 262 -24.68 -25.34 9.66
N ALA A 263 -25.72 -24.53 9.44
CA ALA A 263 -27.12 -24.88 9.61
C ALA A 263 -27.73 -25.53 8.35
N ARG A 264 -27.16 -25.31 7.17
CA ARG A 264 -27.68 -25.75 5.86
C ARG A 264 -28.05 -27.22 5.79
N LEU A 265 -27.17 -28.13 6.24
CA LEU A 265 -27.45 -29.56 6.26
C LEU A 265 -28.66 -29.91 7.14
N SER A 266 -28.89 -29.16 8.22
CA SER A 266 -30.07 -29.32 9.06
C SER A 266 -31.31 -28.78 8.36
N LEU A 267 -31.23 -27.59 7.76
CA LEU A 267 -32.33 -26.96 7.02
C LEU A 267 -32.79 -27.78 5.80
N ALA A 268 -31.86 -28.49 5.15
CA ALA A 268 -32.16 -29.36 4.00
C ALA A 268 -33.14 -30.51 4.31
N HIS A 269 -33.29 -30.90 5.58
CA HIS A 269 -34.28 -31.92 5.97
C HIS A 269 -35.72 -31.36 6.02
N GLY A 270 -35.89 -30.03 5.90
CA GLY A 270 -37.19 -29.38 6.07
C GLY A 270 -37.21 -27.94 5.59
N TRP A 271 -36.92 -27.70 4.31
CA TRP A 271 -36.93 -26.35 3.71
C TRP A 271 -38.28 -25.62 3.88
N ASN A 272 -39.39 -26.36 3.92
CA ASN A 272 -40.74 -25.84 4.12
C ASN A 272 -40.95 -25.07 5.43
N HIS A 273 -40.04 -25.24 6.40
CA HIS A 273 -40.11 -24.56 7.70
C HIS A 273 -39.30 -23.24 7.74
N VAL A 274 -38.64 -22.85 6.65
CA VAL A 274 -37.90 -21.59 6.55
C VAL A 274 -38.80 -20.49 6.00
N PRO A 275 -39.08 -19.40 6.76
CA PRO A 275 -39.91 -18.29 6.27
C PRO A 275 -39.30 -17.55 5.08
N LEU A 276 -40.15 -16.98 4.22
CA LEU A 276 -39.72 -16.19 3.06
C LEU A 276 -38.86 -14.98 3.44
N GLU A 277 -39.19 -14.30 4.54
CA GLU A 277 -38.42 -13.16 5.05
C GLU A 277 -36.95 -13.51 5.36
N VAL A 278 -36.69 -14.76 5.76
CA VAL A 278 -35.33 -15.24 6.02
C VAL A 278 -34.56 -15.40 4.70
N TRP A 279 -35.22 -15.89 3.64
CA TRP A 279 -34.63 -16.00 2.31
C TRP A 279 -34.32 -14.62 1.72
N ASP A 280 -35.23 -13.65 1.87
CA ASP A 280 -35.03 -12.28 1.38
C ASP A 280 -33.87 -11.57 2.11
N LEU A 281 -33.78 -11.75 3.43
CA LEU A 281 -32.67 -11.21 4.23
C LEU A 281 -31.33 -11.86 3.82
N LEU A 282 -31.31 -13.19 3.66
CA LEU A 282 -30.12 -13.92 3.20
C LEU A 282 -29.68 -13.45 1.82
N TRP A 283 -30.63 -13.27 0.90
CA TRP A 283 -30.35 -12.79 -0.44
C TRP A 283 -29.71 -11.40 -0.38
N LYS A 284 -30.33 -10.46 0.36
CA LYS A 284 -29.82 -9.09 0.50
C LYS A 284 -28.41 -9.02 1.10
N VAL A 285 -28.10 -9.89 2.05
CA VAL A 285 -26.77 -9.94 2.70
C VAL A 285 -25.73 -10.57 1.78
N PHE A 286 -26.06 -11.64 1.05
CA PHE A 286 -25.09 -12.33 0.19
C PHE A 286 -24.91 -11.68 -1.18
N SER A 287 -25.92 -10.95 -1.67
CA SER A 287 -25.87 -10.18 -2.92
C SER A 287 -25.19 -8.81 -2.77
N ALA A 288 -24.76 -8.44 -1.56
CA ALA A 288 -24.04 -7.19 -1.28
C ALA A 288 -22.77 -7.03 -2.14
N ASP A 289 -22.37 -5.78 -2.37
CA ASP A 289 -21.29 -5.42 -3.30
C ASP A 289 -19.99 -6.20 -3.07
N GLU A 290 -19.23 -6.37 -4.15
CA GLU A 290 -17.97 -7.13 -4.17
C GLU A 290 -16.90 -6.56 -3.21
N SER A 291 -17.01 -5.28 -2.85
CA SER A 291 -16.16 -4.62 -1.85
C SER A 291 -16.38 -5.15 -0.43
N VAL A 292 -17.56 -5.68 -0.15
CA VAL A 292 -17.96 -6.24 1.16
C VAL A 292 -17.89 -7.77 1.12
N ASN A 293 -18.28 -8.38 -0.01
CA ASN A 293 -18.28 -9.82 -0.19
C ASN A 293 -17.41 -10.27 -1.38
N ILE A 294 -16.16 -10.65 -1.08
CA ILE A 294 -15.19 -11.19 -2.05
C ILE A 294 -15.73 -12.47 -2.74
N HIS A 295 -16.63 -13.19 -2.08
CA HIS A 295 -17.21 -14.46 -2.55
C HIS A 295 -18.71 -14.34 -2.88
N ARG A 296 -19.16 -13.14 -3.30
CA ARG A 296 -20.56 -12.84 -3.66
C ARG A 296 -21.19 -13.91 -4.53
N LEU A 297 -20.59 -14.20 -5.68
CA LEU A 297 -21.15 -15.11 -6.67
C LEU A 297 -21.25 -16.56 -6.17
N SER A 298 -20.28 -17.07 -5.41
CA SER A 298 -20.36 -18.43 -4.88
C SER A 298 -21.37 -18.56 -3.73
N HIS A 299 -21.49 -17.54 -2.87
CA HIS A 299 -22.49 -17.51 -1.82
C HIS A 299 -23.91 -17.45 -2.41
N VAL A 300 -24.11 -16.65 -3.45
CA VAL A 300 -25.39 -16.53 -4.17
C VAL A 300 -25.72 -17.82 -4.93
N ALA A 301 -24.75 -18.46 -5.60
CA ALA A 301 -24.97 -19.73 -6.30
C ALA A 301 -25.46 -20.83 -5.34
N LEU A 302 -24.85 -20.92 -4.16
CA LEU A 302 -25.25 -21.87 -3.12
C LEU A 302 -26.66 -21.57 -2.61
N LEU A 303 -26.95 -20.30 -2.31
CA LEU A 303 -28.26 -19.87 -1.82
C LEU A 303 -29.36 -20.13 -2.87
N ALA A 304 -29.11 -19.81 -4.13
CA ALA A 304 -30.08 -19.99 -5.20
C ALA A 304 -30.42 -21.47 -5.45
N ARG A 305 -29.46 -22.39 -5.29
CA ARG A 305 -29.73 -23.83 -5.31
C ARG A 305 -30.67 -24.23 -4.17
N ASP A 306 -30.39 -23.75 -2.97
CA ASP A 306 -31.18 -24.07 -1.79
C ASP A 306 -32.60 -23.47 -1.90
N MET A 307 -32.74 -22.25 -2.43
CA MET A 307 -34.04 -21.64 -2.74
C MET A 307 -34.82 -22.41 -3.80
N SER A 308 -34.14 -22.96 -4.81
CA SER A 308 -34.76 -23.79 -5.85
C SER A 308 -35.25 -25.14 -5.28
N GLU A 309 -34.46 -25.78 -4.41
CA GLU A 309 -34.86 -26.99 -3.66
C GLU A 309 -36.04 -26.72 -2.73
N ALA A 310 -36.08 -25.53 -2.13
CA ALA A 310 -37.17 -25.04 -1.29
C ALA A 310 -38.41 -24.57 -2.08
N LYS A 311 -38.36 -24.58 -3.42
CA LYS A 311 -39.41 -24.08 -4.33
C LYS A 311 -39.83 -22.62 -4.06
N VAL A 312 -38.87 -21.78 -3.64
CA VAL A 312 -39.09 -20.35 -3.45
C VAL A 312 -39.04 -19.63 -4.80
N ALA A 313 -40.04 -18.80 -5.10
CA ALA A 313 -40.07 -18.03 -6.32
C ALA A 313 -39.02 -16.90 -6.27
N MET A 314 -38.13 -16.86 -7.26
CA MET A 314 -37.11 -15.82 -7.40
C MET A 314 -37.61 -14.70 -8.32
N ASN A 315 -37.34 -13.45 -7.96
CA ASN A 315 -37.61 -12.27 -8.80
C ASN A 315 -36.72 -12.31 -10.08
N PRO A 316 -37.19 -11.83 -11.25
CA PRO A 316 -36.37 -11.66 -12.47
C PRO A 316 -34.91 -11.21 -12.26
N VAL A 317 -34.65 -10.21 -11.41
CA VAL A 317 -33.28 -9.74 -11.13
C VAL A 317 -32.46 -10.78 -10.35
N GLN A 318 -33.11 -11.50 -9.42
CA GLN A 318 -32.49 -12.59 -8.67
C GLN A 318 -32.18 -13.80 -9.56
N GLN A 319 -33.08 -14.10 -10.52
CA GLN A 319 -32.89 -15.16 -11.50
C GLN A 319 -31.68 -14.86 -12.40
N LEU A 320 -31.52 -13.61 -12.84
CA LEU A 320 -30.37 -13.19 -13.64
C LEU A 320 -29.05 -13.38 -12.87
N LEU A 321 -28.98 -12.86 -11.64
CA LEU A 321 -27.79 -13.00 -10.79
C LEU A 321 -27.48 -14.47 -10.47
N THR A 322 -28.52 -15.30 -10.36
CA THR A 322 -28.37 -16.75 -10.19
C THR A 322 -27.68 -17.38 -11.39
N ILE A 323 -28.07 -17.03 -12.61
CA ILE A 323 -27.46 -17.57 -13.84
C ILE A 323 -25.97 -17.21 -13.88
N GLU A 324 -25.62 -15.95 -13.59
CA GLU A 324 -24.23 -15.49 -13.52
C GLU A 324 -23.44 -16.23 -12.43
N ALA A 325 -24.02 -16.34 -11.24
CA ALA A 325 -23.41 -17.02 -10.10
C ALA A 325 -23.12 -18.51 -10.39
N VAL A 326 -24.09 -19.23 -10.97
CA VAL A 326 -23.95 -20.65 -11.35
C VAL A 326 -22.89 -20.84 -12.44
N PHE A 327 -22.80 -19.88 -13.37
CA PHE A 327 -21.76 -19.89 -14.41
C PHE A 327 -20.36 -19.74 -13.81
N VAL A 328 -20.16 -18.76 -12.92
CA VAL A 328 -18.85 -18.51 -12.28
C VAL A 328 -18.45 -19.61 -11.30
N ASP A 329 -19.41 -20.27 -10.65
CA ASP A 329 -19.17 -21.45 -9.79
C ASP A 329 -18.67 -22.69 -10.56
N GLY A 330 -18.68 -22.64 -11.91
CA GLY A 330 -18.11 -23.66 -12.79
C GLY A 330 -19.13 -24.61 -13.42
N TRP A 331 -20.43 -24.34 -13.28
CA TRP A 331 -21.51 -25.14 -13.87
C TRP A 331 -22.00 -24.54 -15.21
N GLU A 332 -21.08 -24.32 -16.14
CA GLU A 332 -21.31 -23.57 -17.37
C GLU A 332 -22.47 -24.13 -18.22
N SER A 333 -22.53 -25.45 -18.43
CA SER A 333 -23.59 -26.07 -19.24
C SER A 333 -24.98 -25.90 -18.62
N LYS A 334 -25.09 -25.99 -17.29
CA LYS A 334 -26.36 -25.81 -16.57
C LYS A 334 -26.80 -24.34 -16.59
N ALA A 335 -25.84 -23.42 -16.46
CA ALA A 335 -26.12 -21.99 -16.57
C ALA A 335 -26.64 -21.62 -17.97
N ILE A 336 -26.04 -22.16 -19.04
CA ILE A 336 -26.51 -21.95 -20.42
C ILE A 336 -27.90 -22.55 -20.65
N GLU A 337 -28.18 -23.73 -20.10
CA GLU A 337 -29.50 -24.34 -20.19
C GLU A 337 -30.55 -23.49 -19.46
N ASN A 338 -30.23 -23.02 -18.25
CA ASN A 338 -31.09 -22.11 -17.49
C ASN A 338 -31.32 -20.79 -18.22
N TRP A 339 -30.27 -20.21 -18.81
CA TRP A 339 -30.36 -19.02 -19.63
C TRP A 339 -31.29 -19.26 -20.83
N ARG A 340 -31.12 -20.36 -21.57
CA ARG A 340 -31.98 -20.72 -22.70
C ARG A 340 -33.45 -20.85 -22.31
N ARG A 341 -33.74 -21.47 -21.16
CA ARG A 341 -35.12 -21.59 -20.63
C ARG A 341 -35.74 -20.23 -20.30
N CYS A 342 -34.93 -19.27 -19.85
CA CYS A 342 -35.38 -17.93 -19.46
C CYS A 342 -35.47 -16.92 -20.63
N ILE A 343 -35.15 -17.30 -21.88
CA ILE A 343 -35.24 -16.39 -23.04
C ILE A 343 -36.67 -15.86 -23.23
N SER A 344 -37.69 -16.69 -23.00
CA SER A 344 -39.10 -16.32 -23.18
C SER A 344 -39.66 -15.41 -22.08
N THR A 345 -38.98 -15.29 -20.94
CA THR A 345 -39.46 -14.56 -19.76
C THR A 345 -38.58 -13.36 -19.42
N LEU A 346 -37.28 -13.58 -19.22
CA LEU A 346 -36.30 -12.55 -18.87
C LEU A 346 -35.72 -11.84 -20.10
N GLY A 347 -35.75 -12.52 -21.25
CA GLY A 347 -35.28 -12.03 -22.54
C GLY A 347 -36.38 -11.49 -23.44
N ASP A 348 -37.62 -11.36 -22.93
CA ASP A 348 -38.75 -10.76 -23.66
C ASP A 348 -38.52 -9.26 -23.86
N GLU A 349 -39.02 -8.73 -24.98
CA GLU A 349 -38.72 -7.37 -25.45
C GLU A 349 -39.20 -6.27 -24.50
N ASN A 350 -40.20 -6.57 -23.67
CA ASN A 350 -40.79 -5.65 -22.71
C ASN A 350 -40.23 -5.79 -21.28
N ALA A 351 -39.30 -6.72 -21.05
CA ALA A 351 -38.76 -6.98 -19.72
C ALA A 351 -37.72 -5.91 -19.31
N GLN A 352 -37.79 -5.43 -18.06
CA GLN A 352 -36.81 -4.50 -17.51
C GLN A 352 -35.39 -5.10 -17.46
N THR A 353 -35.29 -6.43 -17.39
CA THR A 353 -34.01 -7.18 -17.35
C THR A 353 -33.45 -7.51 -18.72
N PHE A 354 -34.09 -7.10 -19.82
CA PHE A 354 -33.73 -7.50 -21.19
C PHE A 354 -32.25 -7.22 -21.50
N GLN A 355 -31.77 -6.01 -21.21
CA GLN A 355 -30.39 -5.62 -21.51
C GLN A 355 -29.38 -6.50 -20.76
N GLU A 356 -29.49 -6.55 -19.43
CA GLU A 356 -28.55 -7.29 -18.58
C GLU A 356 -28.59 -8.80 -18.88
N PHE A 357 -29.75 -9.34 -19.23
CA PHE A 357 -29.93 -10.75 -19.60
C PHE A 357 -29.21 -11.13 -20.89
N TRP A 358 -29.34 -10.33 -21.94
CA TRP A 358 -28.67 -10.59 -23.21
C TRP A 358 -27.17 -10.28 -23.12
N GLU A 359 -26.75 -9.24 -22.39
CA GLU A 359 -25.33 -8.99 -22.13
C GLU A 359 -24.66 -10.14 -21.38
N LEU A 360 -25.34 -10.70 -20.37
CA LEU A 360 -24.87 -11.89 -19.66
C LEU A 360 -24.72 -13.08 -20.61
N GLY A 361 -25.71 -13.31 -21.47
CA GLY A 361 -25.67 -14.35 -22.49
C GLY A 361 -24.45 -14.21 -23.41
N VAL A 362 -24.17 -13.00 -23.89
CA VAL A 362 -22.99 -12.72 -24.72
C VAL A 362 -21.69 -13.05 -23.97
N ARG A 363 -21.55 -12.60 -22.72
CA ARG A 363 -20.34 -12.88 -21.90
C ARG A 363 -20.16 -14.38 -21.64
N MET A 364 -21.25 -15.09 -21.35
CA MET A 364 -21.25 -16.54 -21.12
C MET A 364 -20.85 -17.30 -22.39
N TYR A 365 -21.47 -17.01 -23.53
CA TYR A 365 -21.14 -17.67 -24.80
C TYR A 365 -19.73 -17.36 -25.29
N CYS A 366 -19.26 -16.12 -25.12
CA CYS A 366 -17.86 -15.74 -25.39
C CYS A 366 -16.90 -16.60 -24.57
N ARG A 367 -17.18 -16.82 -23.27
CA ARG A 367 -16.30 -17.59 -22.38
C ARG A 367 -16.33 -19.10 -22.63
N VAL A 368 -17.47 -19.64 -23.07
CA VAL A 368 -17.58 -21.05 -23.49
C VAL A 368 -17.01 -21.28 -24.91
N GLY A 369 -16.89 -20.23 -25.71
CA GLY A 369 -16.37 -20.28 -27.08
C GLY A 369 -17.43 -20.58 -28.15
N ASP A 370 -18.72 -20.55 -27.81
CA ASP A 370 -19.82 -20.67 -28.79
C ASP A 370 -20.13 -19.29 -29.38
N LEU A 371 -19.33 -18.91 -30.37
CA LEU A 371 -19.33 -17.57 -30.94
C LEU A 371 -20.54 -17.27 -31.82
N ASP A 372 -21.16 -18.29 -32.42
CA ASP A 372 -22.33 -18.12 -33.28
C ASP A 372 -23.56 -17.71 -32.47
N GLN A 373 -23.74 -18.29 -31.28
CA GLN A 373 -24.81 -17.86 -30.37
C GLN A 373 -24.53 -16.49 -29.77
N ALA A 374 -23.27 -16.17 -29.46
CA ALA A 374 -22.87 -14.84 -29.01
C ALA A 374 -23.20 -13.78 -30.07
N GLN A 375 -22.88 -14.03 -31.34
CA GLN A 375 -23.17 -13.10 -32.43
C GLN A 375 -24.68 -12.89 -32.61
N ARG A 376 -25.50 -13.95 -32.52
CA ARG A 376 -26.97 -13.84 -32.59
C ARG A 376 -27.54 -13.02 -31.44
N ALA A 377 -27.03 -13.22 -30.23
CA ALA A 377 -27.43 -12.43 -29.05
C ALA A 377 -27.08 -10.95 -29.24
N ILE A 378 -25.92 -10.65 -29.81
CA ILE A 378 -25.50 -9.28 -30.12
C ILE A 378 -26.36 -8.65 -31.21
N SER A 379 -26.67 -9.36 -32.30
CA SER A 379 -27.56 -8.84 -33.36
C SER A 379 -28.91 -8.39 -32.79
N LYS A 380 -29.51 -9.19 -31.88
CA LYS A 380 -30.75 -8.83 -31.20
C LYS A 380 -30.64 -7.58 -30.31
N LEU A 381 -29.48 -7.37 -29.67
CA LEU A 381 -29.22 -6.17 -28.88
C LEU A 381 -29.06 -4.93 -29.76
N ILE A 382 -28.38 -5.07 -30.90
CA ILE A 382 -28.13 -3.98 -31.87
C ILE A 382 -29.43 -3.55 -32.56
N GLU A 383 -30.30 -4.49 -32.91
CA GLU A 383 -31.62 -4.20 -33.51
C GLU A 383 -32.48 -3.25 -32.64
N LYS A 384 -32.24 -3.20 -31.32
CA LYS A 384 -32.93 -2.32 -30.37
C LYS A 384 -32.16 -1.03 -30.05
N GLN A 385 -31.14 -0.66 -30.86
CA GLN A 385 -30.33 0.55 -30.69
C GLN A 385 -29.68 0.71 -29.30
N ARG A 386 -29.18 -0.39 -28.74
CA ARG A 386 -28.45 -0.39 -27.46
C ARG A 386 -26.94 -0.25 -27.68
N ASP A 387 -26.18 0.04 -26.61
CA ASP A 387 -24.74 0.35 -26.69
C ASP A 387 -23.98 -0.75 -27.46
N PRO A 388 -23.44 -0.44 -28.65
CA PRO A 388 -22.70 -1.41 -29.47
C PRO A 388 -21.42 -1.95 -28.82
N ARG A 389 -20.93 -1.35 -27.72
CA ARG A 389 -19.72 -1.81 -26.98
C ARG A 389 -19.78 -3.26 -26.50
N ILE A 390 -20.96 -3.88 -26.46
CA ILE A 390 -21.12 -5.31 -26.16
C ILE A 390 -20.42 -6.23 -27.17
N MET A 391 -19.98 -5.71 -28.33
CA MET A 391 -19.12 -6.45 -29.27
C MET A 391 -17.67 -6.61 -28.81
N MET A 392 -17.21 -5.86 -27.79
CA MET A 392 -15.82 -5.91 -27.33
C MET A 392 -15.39 -7.30 -26.80
N PRO A 393 -16.19 -8.01 -25.96
CA PRO A 393 -15.92 -9.40 -25.59
C PRO A 393 -15.85 -10.36 -26.80
N LEU A 394 -16.63 -10.08 -27.85
CA LEU A 394 -16.58 -10.86 -29.08
C LEU A 394 -15.24 -10.63 -29.79
N ILE A 395 -14.84 -9.38 -30.04
CA ILE A 395 -13.55 -9.06 -30.68
C ILE A 395 -12.39 -9.73 -29.93
N ARG A 396 -12.40 -9.66 -28.59
CA ARG A 396 -11.41 -10.30 -27.74
C ARG A 396 -11.37 -11.82 -27.93
N THR A 397 -12.50 -12.51 -27.84
CA THR A 397 -12.54 -13.99 -27.92
C THR A 397 -12.19 -14.52 -29.29
N TRP A 398 -12.61 -13.84 -30.35
CA TRP A 398 -12.22 -14.15 -31.73
C TRP A 398 -10.73 -13.94 -31.97
N SER A 399 -10.16 -12.93 -31.32
CA SER A 399 -8.74 -12.64 -31.31
C SER A 399 -7.94 -13.71 -30.57
N GLU A 400 -8.44 -14.20 -29.42
CA GLU A 400 -7.81 -15.23 -28.58
C GLU A 400 -7.78 -16.62 -29.25
N LEU A 401 -8.71 -16.92 -30.15
CA LEU A 401 -8.76 -18.20 -30.90
C LEU A 401 -7.54 -18.42 -31.82
N GLY A 402 -6.85 -17.35 -32.23
CA GLY A 402 -5.60 -17.42 -32.99
C GLY A 402 -5.68 -18.03 -34.40
N THR A 403 -6.87 -18.48 -34.85
CA THR A 403 -7.10 -19.01 -36.20
C THR A 403 -7.22 -17.87 -37.21
N GLU A 404 -6.76 -18.07 -38.46
CA GLU A 404 -6.84 -17.03 -39.50
C GLU A 404 -8.28 -16.56 -39.76
N GLU A 405 -9.24 -17.49 -39.75
CA GLU A 405 -10.67 -17.18 -39.84
C GLU A 405 -11.15 -16.36 -38.62
N GLY A 406 -10.62 -16.68 -37.44
CA GLY A 406 -10.86 -15.94 -36.20
C GLY A 406 -10.39 -14.49 -36.28
N GLN A 407 -9.18 -14.26 -36.81
CA GLN A 407 -8.62 -12.92 -37.01
C GLN A 407 -9.43 -12.08 -38.01
N GLN A 408 -9.87 -12.69 -39.11
CA GLN A 408 -10.69 -12.02 -40.11
C GLN A 408 -12.06 -11.61 -39.55
N ARG A 409 -12.69 -12.52 -38.80
CA ARG A 409 -14.00 -12.26 -38.19
C ARG A 409 -13.90 -11.31 -36.98
N ALA A 410 -12.81 -11.32 -36.21
CA ALA A 410 -12.52 -10.30 -35.21
C ALA A 410 -12.41 -8.90 -35.84
N TRP A 411 -11.73 -8.79 -36.98
CA TRP A 411 -11.65 -7.54 -37.73
C TRP A 411 -13.01 -7.10 -38.30
N ALA A 412 -13.81 -8.05 -38.80
CA ALA A 412 -15.16 -7.77 -39.28
C ALA A 412 -16.07 -7.26 -38.14
N ALA A 413 -15.99 -7.86 -36.96
CA ALA A 413 -16.71 -7.41 -35.77
C ALA A 413 -16.27 -6.01 -35.31
N TYR A 414 -14.96 -5.71 -35.38
CA TYR A 414 -14.45 -4.35 -35.14
C TYR A 414 -15.00 -3.33 -36.14
N ARG A 415 -15.05 -3.67 -37.44
CA ARG A 415 -15.63 -2.81 -38.47
C ARG A 415 -17.12 -2.54 -38.22
N GLN A 416 -17.87 -3.58 -37.87
CA GLN A 416 -19.28 -3.47 -37.51
C GLN A 416 -19.47 -2.58 -36.26
N LEU A 417 -18.64 -2.73 -35.23
CA LEU A 417 -18.62 -1.87 -34.04
C LEU A 417 -18.43 -0.41 -34.41
N ARG A 418 -17.49 -0.14 -35.30
CA ARG A 418 -17.21 1.21 -35.74
C ARG A 418 -18.33 1.81 -36.59
N GLU A 419 -18.93 1.06 -37.50
CA GLU A 419 -20.05 1.53 -38.30
C GLU A 419 -21.26 1.89 -37.42
N LEU A 420 -21.50 1.12 -36.37
CA LEU A 420 -22.60 1.37 -35.43
C LEU A 420 -22.34 2.52 -34.46
N LEU A 421 -21.08 2.71 -34.01
CA LEU A 421 -20.72 3.81 -33.11
C LEU A 421 -20.39 5.11 -33.84
N ALA A 422 -19.93 5.06 -35.09
CA ALA A 422 -19.51 6.21 -35.90
C ALA A 422 -18.76 7.28 -35.10
N HIS A 423 -19.42 8.41 -34.76
CA HIS A 423 -18.85 9.54 -34.04
C HIS A 423 -18.83 9.38 -32.51
N ASP A 424 -19.53 8.39 -31.94
CA ASP A 424 -19.57 8.08 -30.50
C ASP A 424 -18.41 7.17 -30.04
N MET A 425 -17.57 6.73 -30.98
CA MET A 425 -16.40 5.89 -30.71
C MET A 425 -15.35 6.69 -29.93
N LYS A 426 -15.12 6.31 -28.66
CA LYS A 426 -14.15 7.00 -27.81
C LYS A 426 -12.73 6.48 -28.06
N LEU A 427 -11.77 7.32 -27.71
CA LEU A 427 -10.35 6.98 -27.79
C LEU A 427 -9.98 5.76 -26.91
N SER A 428 -10.67 5.57 -25.78
CA SER A 428 -10.53 4.39 -24.93
C SER A 428 -11.03 3.11 -25.60
N ASP A 429 -12.06 3.20 -26.45
CA ASP A 429 -12.63 2.06 -27.15
C ASP A 429 -11.63 1.53 -28.20
N TYR A 430 -10.93 2.45 -28.91
CA TYR A 430 -9.82 2.09 -29.80
C TYR A 430 -8.65 1.43 -29.07
N ASP A 431 -8.23 1.98 -27.92
CA ASP A 431 -7.11 1.41 -27.15
C ASP A 431 -7.38 -0.02 -26.71
N GLN A 432 -8.60 -0.29 -26.28
CA GLN A 432 -9.00 -1.62 -25.83
C GLN A 432 -8.99 -2.63 -27.00
N VAL A 433 -9.47 -2.25 -28.19
CA VAL A 433 -9.38 -3.09 -29.39
C VAL A 433 -7.92 -3.31 -29.82
N ILE A 434 -7.10 -2.25 -29.80
CA ILE A 434 -5.67 -2.32 -30.15
C ILE A 434 -4.96 -3.28 -29.19
N SER A 435 -5.23 -3.19 -27.89
CA SER A 435 -4.69 -4.10 -26.88
C SER A 435 -5.08 -5.56 -27.16
N TYR A 436 -6.35 -5.84 -27.52
CA TYR A 436 -6.76 -7.20 -27.88
C TYR A 436 -5.98 -7.76 -29.08
N PHE A 437 -5.80 -6.97 -30.13
CA PHE A 437 -4.99 -7.39 -31.27
C PHE A 437 -3.51 -7.55 -30.92
N LEU A 438 -2.93 -6.71 -30.06
CA LEU A 438 -1.54 -6.81 -29.66
C LEU A 438 -1.26 -8.03 -28.77
N THR A 439 -2.12 -8.31 -27.78
CA THR A 439 -2.00 -9.49 -26.89
C THR A 439 -2.02 -10.81 -27.64
N THR A 440 -2.62 -10.84 -28.84
CA THR A 440 -2.74 -12.04 -29.70
C THR A 440 -1.76 -12.02 -30.87
N ASN A 441 -0.75 -11.15 -30.80
CA ASN A 441 0.31 -10.98 -31.80
C ASN A 441 -0.19 -10.56 -33.21
N GLN A 442 -1.38 -9.96 -33.29
CA GLN A 442 -1.96 -9.43 -34.52
C GLN A 442 -1.57 -7.96 -34.73
N THR A 443 -0.26 -7.70 -34.79
CA THR A 443 0.31 -6.34 -34.92
C THR A 443 -0.21 -5.58 -36.15
N GLU A 444 -0.50 -6.28 -37.24
CA GLU A 444 -1.07 -5.68 -38.46
C GLU A 444 -2.50 -5.18 -38.26
N ASN A 445 -3.38 -5.99 -37.65
CA ASN A 445 -4.76 -5.56 -37.33
C ASN A 445 -4.75 -4.43 -36.28
N ALA A 446 -3.84 -4.48 -35.31
CA ALA A 446 -3.63 -3.42 -34.33
C ALA A 446 -3.18 -2.11 -35.00
N LEU A 447 -2.24 -2.18 -35.95
CA LEU A 447 -1.80 -1.02 -36.75
C LEU A 447 -2.95 -0.45 -37.56
N TYR A 448 -3.77 -1.31 -38.18
CA TYR A 448 -4.93 -0.86 -38.94
C TYR A 448 -5.94 -0.13 -38.06
N ALA A 449 -6.25 -0.66 -36.86
CA ALA A 449 -7.11 0.02 -35.90
C ALA A 449 -6.52 1.35 -35.40
N PHE A 450 -5.20 1.42 -35.20
CA PHE A 450 -4.52 2.67 -34.80
C PHE A 450 -4.51 3.72 -35.92
N VAL A 451 -4.30 3.32 -37.18
CA VAL A 451 -4.40 4.22 -38.34
C VAL A 451 -5.84 4.69 -38.52
N ASP A 452 -6.79 3.83 -38.26
CA ASP A 452 -8.20 4.15 -38.28
C ASP A 452 -8.55 5.24 -37.26
N MET A 453 -8.09 5.06 -36.02
CA MET A 453 -8.20 6.04 -34.94
C MET A 453 -7.56 7.39 -35.30
N MET A 454 -6.40 7.39 -35.95
CA MET A 454 -5.67 8.61 -36.30
C MET A 454 -6.22 9.35 -37.53
N SER A 455 -6.95 8.66 -38.40
CA SER A 455 -7.46 9.20 -39.66
C SER A 455 -8.99 9.35 -39.69
N ASP A 456 -9.67 9.05 -38.58
CA ASP A 456 -11.13 8.92 -38.52
C ASP A 456 -11.66 7.96 -39.63
N GLY A 457 -10.83 6.96 -39.93
CA GLY A 457 -10.92 5.99 -41.03
C GLY A 457 -11.08 6.51 -42.43
N LYS A 458 -10.52 7.67 -42.72
CA LYS A 458 -10.26 8.12 -44.09
C LYS A 458 -9.23 7.24 -44.81
N ILE A 459 -8.43 6.46 -44.08
CA ILE A 459 -7.39 5.58 -44.62
C ILE A 459 -7.71 4.13 -44.25
N ASP A 460 -8.09 3.32 -45.23
CA ASP A 460 -8.26 1.87 -45.07
C ASP A 460 -7.04 1.11 -45.62
N LEU A 461 -6.15 0.70 -44.72
CA LEU A 461 -4.93 -0.01 -45.09
C LEU A 461 -5.16 -1.43 -45.61
N LYS A 462 -6.32 -2.06 -45.38
CA LYS A 462 -6.62 -3.38 -45.97
C LYS A 462 -6.90 -3.32 -47.47
N LYS A 463 -7.32 -2.15 -47.98
CA LYS A 463 -7.59 -1.95 -49.41
C LYS A 463 -6.37 -1.47 -50.18
N GLN A 464 -5.34 -0.98 -49.48
CA GLN A 464 -4.13 -0.42 -50.09
C GLN A 464 -3.01 -1.46 -50.15
N LYS A 465 -2.39 -1.62 -51.33
CA LYS A 465 -1.27 -2.56 -51.53
C LYS A 465 0.04 -2.13 -50.86
N TYR A 466 0.16 -0.85 -50.49
CA TYR A 466 1.36 -0.26 -49.92
C TYR A 466 1.00 0.69 -48.79
N MET A 467 1.83 0.72 -47.74
CA MET A 467 1.64 1.62 -46.61
C MET A 467 1.92 3.07 -47.03
N PRO A 468 0.97 4.02 -46.85
CA PRO A 468 1.18 5.42 -47.16
C PRO A 468 2.40 6.01 -46.46
N SER A 469 3.10 6.94 -47.10
CA SER A 469 4.25 7.65 -46.51
C SER A 469 3.92 8.40 -45.21
N VAL A 470 2.65 8.78 -45.03
CA VAL A 470 2.13 9.40 -43.79
C VAL A 470 2.20 8.44 -42.60
N VAL A 471 1.97 7.14 -42.84
CA VAL A 471 1.95 6.07 -41.82
C VAL A 471 3.33 5.43 -41.69
N ALA A 472 4.05 5.27 -42.82
CA ALA A 472 5.39 4.69 -42.89
C ALA A 472 6.51 5.62 -42.38
N ASN A 473 6.28 6.30 -41.26
CA ASN A 473 7.18 7.30 -40.70
C ASN A 473 7.48 7.02 -39.22
N LYS A 474 8.74 7.19 -38.81
CA LYS A 474 9.20 7.09 -37.41
C LYS A 474 8.35 7.91 -36.44
N PHE A 475 7.82 9.06 -36.87
CA PHE A 475 6.99 9.92 -36.00
C PHE A 475 5.59 9.34 -35.74
N PHE A 476 5.02 8.63 -36.72
CA PHE A 476 3.72 7.98 -36.58
C PHE A 476 3.81 6.86 -35.55
N PHE A 477 4.76 5.94 -35.73
CA PHE A 477 5.03 4.88 -34.77
C PHE A 477 5.47 5.43 -33.41
N GLY A 478 6.18 6.56 -33.37
CA GLY A 478 6.49 7.24 -32.10
C GLY A 478 5.27 7.69 -31.31
N LYS A 479 4.23 8.20 -31.98
CA LYS A 479 2.96 8.53 -31.33
C LYS A 479 2.26 7.27 -30.83
N TRP A 480 2.31 6.19 -31.61
CA TRP A 480 1.74 4.91 -31.21
C TRP A 480 2.43 4.33 -29.97
N LEU A 481 3.77 4.24 -30.00
CA LEU A 481 4.59 3.78 -28.88
C LEU A 481 4.36 4.62 -27.63
N LYS A 482 4.34 5.96 -27.75
CA LYS A 482 4.06 6.85 -26.61
C LYS A 482 2.69 6.55 -25.99
N ARG A 483 1.68 6.24 -26.81
CA ARG A 483 0.33 5.90 -26.36
C ARG A 483 0.30 4.56 -25.63
N LEU A 484 0.93 3.53 -26.21
CA LEU A 484 1.04 2.19 -25.60
C LEU A 484 1.77 2.23 -24.26
N ILE A 485 2.90 2.95 -24.20
CA ILE A 485 3.66 3.18 -22.96
C ILE A 485 2.79 3.91 -21.92
N GLY A 486 2.02 4.92 -22.33
CA GLY A 486 1.11 5.63 -21.44
C GLY A 486 -0.07 4.78 -20.94
N ALA A 487 -0.52 3.81 -21.74
CA ALA A 487 -1.56 2.85 -21.37
C ALA A 487 -1.04 1.69 -20.52
N GLY A 488 0.28 1.52 -20.42
CA GLY A 488 0.93 0.42 -19.68
C GLY A 488 1.08 -0.88 -20.47
N ASP A 489 0.77 -0.90 -21.77
CA ASP A 489 0.93 -2.06 -22.64
C ASP A 489 2.36 -2.14 -23.21
N LEU A 490 3.29 -2.62 -22.38
CA LEU A 490 4.71 -2.66 -22.71
C LEU A 490 5.07 -3.80 -23.68
N ASP A 491 4.38 -4.94 -23.58
CA ASP A 491 4.56 -6.07 -24.49
C ASP A 491 4.06 -5.69 -25.89
N GLY A 492 2.89 -5.04 -26.00
CA GLY A 492 2.42 -4.49 -27.26
C GLY A 492 3.39 -3.48 -27.87
N ALA A 493 3.99 -2.62 -27.04
CA ALA A 493 5.01 -1.68 -27.50
C ALA A 493 6.27 -2.39 -28.04
N GLN A 494 6.70 -3.51 -27.42
CA GLN A 494 7.79 -4.34 -27.92
C GLN A 494 7.46 -4.92 -29.31
N SER A 495 6.27 -5.51 -29.46
CA SER A 495 5.83 -6.08 -30.73
C SER A 495 5.78 -5.04 -31.84
N VAL A 496 5.42 -3.79 -31.51
CA VAL A 496 5.47 -2.67 -32.47
C VAL A 496 6.91 -2.34 -32.88
N VAL A 497 7.87 -2.34 -31.95
CA VAL A 497 9.30 -2.13 -32.28
C VAL A 497 9.84 -3.25 -33.18
N GLU A 498 9.48 -4.51 -32.90
CA GLU A 498 9.86 -5.66 -33.73
C GLU A 498 9.21 -5.58 -35.13
N PHE A 499 7.96 -5.14 -35.21
CA PHE A 499 7.28 -4.89 -36.47
C PHE A 499 7.93 -3.75 -37.27
N MET A 500 8.33 -2.65 -36.62
CA MET A 500 9.09 -1.59 -37.27
C MET A 500 10.40 -2.13 -37.85
N ARG A 501 11.10 -2.99 -37.11
CA ARG A 501 12.34 -3.64 -37.57
C ARG A 501 12.10 -4.52 -38.79
N SER A 502 11.06 -5.36 -38.79
CA SER A 502 10.74 -6.25 -39.91
C SER A 502 10.35 -5.51 -41.19
N LYS A 503 9.74 -4.33 -41.07
CA LYS A 503 9.40 -3.44 -42.19
C LYS A 503 10.52 -2.46 -42.56
N GLY A 504 11.68 -2.53 -41.92
CA GLY A 504 12.84 -1.66 -42.21
C GLY A 504 12.68 -0.20 -41.78
N ILE A 505 11.79 0.08 -40.82
CA ILE A 505 11.57 1.42 -40.26
C ILE A 505 12.46 1.60 -39.03
N GLU A 506 13.37 2.56 -39.07
CA GLU A 506 14.28 2.86 -37.96
C GLU A 506 13.52 3.52 -36.80
N ALA A 507 13.49 2.87 -35.64
CA ALA A 507 12.98 3.44 -34.40
C ALA A 507 13.91 4.55 -33.91
N SER A 508 13.35 5.65 -33.40
CA SER A 508 14.19 6.73 -32.87
C SER A 508 14.73 6.38 -31.47
N PRO A 509 15.94 6.83 -31.09
CA PRO A 509 16.47 6.63 -29.74
C PRO A 509 15.53 7.12 -28.64
N ILE A 510 14.82 8.24 -28.86
CA ILE A 510 13.87 8.83 -27.91
C ILE A 510 12.72 7.87 -27.59
N GLN A 511 12.23 7.15 -28.60
CA GLN A 511 11.13 6.20 -28.43
C GLN A 511 11.59 4.97 -27.62
N LEU A 512 12.78 4.45 -27.93
CA LEU A 512 13.33 3.30 -27.21
C LEU A 512 13.75 3.66 -25.79
N ASN A 513 14.33 4.84 -25.54
CA ASN A 513 14.60 5.35 -24.20
C ASN A 513 13.30 5.42 -23.36
N GLY A 514 12.21 5.89 -23.97
CA GLY A 514 10.89 5.91 -23.32
C GLY A 514 10.40 4.51 -22.91
N LEU A 515 10.62 3.50 -23.77
CA LEU A 515 10.27 2.11 -23.51
C LEU A 515 11.16 1.46 -22.44
N ILE A 516 12.49 1.65 -22.53
CA ILE A 516 13.47 1.22 -21.51
C ILE A 516 13.07 1.77 -20.14
N GLY A 517 12.82 3.07 -20.04
CA GLY A 517 12.39 3.68 -18.78
C GLY A 517 11.04 3.14 -18.30
N ALA A 518 10.12 2.77 -19.19
CA ALA A 518 8.83 2.20 -18.82
C ALA A 518 8.96 0.78 -18.24
N TRP A 519 9.76 -0.08 -18.87
CA TRP A 519 10.11 -1.40 -18.33
C TRP A 519 10.86 -1.31 -17.00
N GLN A 520 11.76 -0.34 -16.84
CA GLN A 520 12.45 -0.12 -15.58
C GLN A 520 11.50 0.31 -14.45
N ARG A 521 10.42 1.05 -14.76
CA ARG A 521 9.41 1.48 -13.79
C ARG A 521 8.37 0.40 -13.47
N SER A 522 8.06 -0.50 -14.39
CA SER A 522 7.14 -1.62 -14.12
C SER A 522 7.72 -2.59 -13.08
N GLY A 523 9.06 -2.73 -13.05
CA GLY A 523 9.78 -3.48 -12.03
C GLY A 523 9.67 -5.01 -12.16
N GLY A 524 9.09 -5.50 -13.26
CA GLY A 524 9.10 -6.94 -13.59
C GLY A 524 10.52 -7.42 -13.90
N VAL A 525 10.87 -8.65 -13.50
CA VAL A 525 12.20 -9.22 -13.78
C VAL A 525 12.44 -9.34 -15.28
N GLU A 526 11.45 -9.88 -16.01
CA GLU A 526 11.49 -9.99 -17.47
C GLU A 526 11.55 -8.63 -18.16
N ASP A 527 10.82 -7.63 -17.65
CA ASP A 527 10.85 -6.26 -18.17
C ASP A 527 12.23 -5.63 -17.99
N LEU A 528 12.88 -5.83 -16.84
CA LEU A 528 14.24 -5.35 -16.60
C LEU A 528 15.25 -6.01 -17.52
N GLU A 529 15.13 -7.31 -17.79
CA GLU A 529 15.99 -8.01 -18.75
C GLU A 529 15.79 -7.50 -20.18
N LYS A 530 14.54 -7.26 -20.59
CA LYS A 530 14.21 -6.63 -21.88
C LYS A 530 14.80 -5.22 -21.99
N ALA A 531 14.69 -4.43 -20.92
CA ALA A 531 15.24 -3.08 -20.84
C ALA A 531 16.76 -3.08 -20.98
N ASP A 532 17.44 -3.95 -20.23
CA ASP A 532 18.90 -4.09 -20.28
C ASP A 532 19.34 -4.55 -21.68
N ALA A 533 18.71 -5.58 -22.25
CA ALA A 533 19.04 -6.07 -23.58
C ALA A 533 18.86 -5.00 -24.66
N MET A 534 17.78 -4.23 -24.62
CA MET A 534 17.53 -3.15 -25.57
C MET A 534 18.55 -2.01 -25.42
N ALA A 535 18.83 -1.60 -24.19
CA ALA A 535 19.80 -0.53 -23.91
C ALA A 535 21.21 -0.92 -24.34
N TRP A 536 21.66 -2.13 -24.00
CA TRP A 536 22.98 -2.65 -24.41
C TRP A 536 23.09 -2.76 -25.94
N GLY A 537 22.06 -3.24 -26.64
CA GLY A 537 22.08 -3.26 -28.10
C GLY A 537 22.19 -1.86 -28.75
N MET A 538 21.61 -0.82 -28.11
CA MET A 538 21.80 0.57 -28.54
C MET A 538 23.22 1.08 -28.25
N ILE A 539 23.82 0.66 -27.12
CA ILE A 539 25.18 1.01 -26.71
C ILE A 539 26.20 0.38 -27.66
N ASP A 540 26.06 -0.90 -27.96
CA ASP A 540 26.91 -1.63 -28.92
C ASP A 540 26.87 -0.95 -30.29
N SER A 541 25.68 -0.61 -30.77
CA SER A 541 25.50 0.14 -32.04
C SER A 541 26.21 1.50 -32.03
N ARG A 542 26.34 2.14 -30.86
CA ARG A 542 27.07 3.41 -30.71
C ARG A 542 28.59 3.18 -30.67
N VAL A 543 29.06 2.18 -29.94
CA VAL A 543 30.49 1.83 -29.83
C VAL A 543 31.03 1.38 -31.19
N GLU A 544 30.30 0.52 -31.91
CA GLU A 544 30.64 0.09 -33.27
C GLU A 544 30.76 1.30 -34.22
N PHE A 545 29.80 2.23 -34.15
CA PHE A 545 29.86 3.46 -34.95
C PHE A 545 31.10 4.31 -34.65
N VAL A 546 31.50 4.42 -33.38
CA VAL A 546 32.70 5.15 -32.98
C VAL A 546 33.95 4.41 -33.44
N ASN A 547 34.01 3.09 -33.29
CA ASN A 547 35.14 2.26 -33.71
C ASN A 547 35.34 2.33 -35.23
N ALA A 548 34.26 2.22 -36.01
CA ALA A 548 34.30 2.39 -37.48
C ALA A 548 34.85 3.77 -37.88
N ARG A 549 34.43 4.84 -37.20
CA ARG A 549 34.94 6.19 -37.45
C ARG A 549 36.41 6.37 -37.04
N THR A 550 36.89 5.63 -36.04
CA THR A 550 38.26 5.76 -35.56
C THR A 550 39.23 4.85 -36.33
N GLY A 551 38.73 3.76 -36.92
CA GLY A 551 39.50 2.76 -37.66
C GLY A 551 39.77 3.07 -39.13
N GLU A 552 39.07 4.02 -39.75
CA GLU A 552 39.27 4.39 -41.17
C GLU A 552 39.61 5.88 -41.32
N ASN A 553 40.91 6.19 -41.27
CA ASN A 553 41.46 7.45 -41.79
C ASN A 553 42.45 7.21 -42.94
N THR A 554 42.23 6.17 -43.73
CA THR A 554 42.88 5.98 -45.02
C THR A 554 41.87 5.46 -46.03
N SER A 555 41.72 6.23 -47.12
CA SER A 555 40.93 5.99 -48.34
C SER A 555 39.45 6.37 -48.28
N GLN A 556 39.14 7.38 -49.09
CA GLN A 556 37.80 7.78 -49.47
C GLN A 556 36.96 6.57 -49.94
N GLY A 557 35.83 6.35 -49.27
CA GLY A 557 34.78 5.46 -49.73
C GLY A 557 33.50 5.82 -48.99
N LYS A 558 32.44 6.18 -49.73
CA LYS A 558 31.09 6.34 -49.16
C LYS A 558 30.77 5.10 -48.31
N PRO A 559 30.17 5.22 -47.11
CA PRO A 559 29.69 4.06 -46.40
C PRO A 559 28.65 3.38 -47.31
N SER A 560 29.04 2.25 -47.89
CA SER A 560 28.13 1.37 -48.58
C SER A 560 27.07 0.97 -47.57
N LYS A 561 25.80 1.15 -47.96
CA LYS A 561 24.66 0.61 -47.23
C LYS A 561 24.82 -0.91 -47.20
N ALA A 562 25.53 -1.43 -46.20
CA ALA A 562 25.55 -2.84 -45.91
C ALA A 562 24.11 -3.28 -45.64
N ALA A 563 23.66 -4.20 -46.46
CA ALA A 563 22.28 -4.61 -46.60
C ALA A 563 21.79 -5.43 -45.40
N GLY A 564 20.54 -5.19 -45.00
CA GLY A 564 19.63 -6.27 -44.59
C GLY A 564 19.21 -6.36 -43.13
N ILE A 565 19.87 -5.72 -42.17
CA ILE A 565 19.43 -5.69 -40.76
C ILE A 565 19.49 -4.25 -40.28
N THR A 566 18.33 -3.65 -40.02
CA THR A 566 18.25 -2.35 -39.36
C THR A 566 18.91 -2.50 -37.98
N SER A 567 20.15 -2.02 -37.84
CA SER A 567 20.83 -1.96 -36.54
C SER A 567 20.01 -1.10 -35.58
N LEU A 568 20.08 -1.41 -34.29
CA LEU A 568 19.41 -0.62 -33.27
C LEU A 568 19.90 0.84 -33.36
N PRO A 569 19.04 1.81 -33.04
CA PRO A 569 19.46 3.20 -33.06
C PRO A 569 20.57 3.41 -32.02
N ARG A 570 21.51 4.29 -32.35
CA ARG A 570 22.66 4.58 -31.49
C ARG A 570 22.21 5.11 -30.13
N ALA A 571 22.84 4.61 -29.06
CA ALA A 571 22.64 5.11 -27.71
C ALA A 571 22.94 6.61 -27.60
N THR A 572 22.17 7.25 -26.73
CA THR A 572 22.24 8.67 -26.40
C THR A 572 22.64 8.83 -24.93
N LEU A 573 22.95 10.06 -24.49
CA LEU A 573 23.30 10.32 -23.09
C LEU A 573 22.16 9.92 -22.15
N GLU A 574 20.92 10.10 -22.58
CA GLU A 574 19.73 9.65 -21.86
C GLU A 574 19.68 8.13 -21.70
N THR A 575 20.08 7.36 -22.73
CA THR A 575 20.17 5.89 -22.64
C THR A 575 21.12 5.46 -21.51
N PHE A 576 22.31 6.08 -21.46
CA PHE A 576 23.28 5.83 -20.40
C PHE A 576 22.79 6.32 -19.02
N SER A 577 22.09 7.45 -18.98
CA SER A 577 21.54 8.03 -17.75
C SER A 577 20.48 7.13 -17.12
N LEU A 578 19.55 6.62 -17.94
CA LEU A 578 18.51 5.67 -17.51
C LEU A 578 19.12 4.39 -16.92
N MET A 579 20.11 3.83 -17.62
CA MET A 579 20.81 2.63 -17.17
C MET A 579 21.61 2.89 -15.88
N ALA A 580 22.30 4.04 -15.81
CA ALA A 580 23.10 4.40 -14.64
C ALA A 580 22.24 4.59 -13.39
N GLU A 581 21.10 5.27 -13.53
CA GLU A 581 20.14 5.45 -12.44
C GLU A 581 19.54 4.11 -12.00
N ASN A 582 19.14 3.26 -12.94
CA ASN A 582 18.57 1.94 -12.62
C ASN A 582 19.55 1.05 -11.86
N TYR A 583 20.80 0.95 -12.34
CA TYR A 583 21.83 0.15 -11.68
C TYR A 583 22.20 0.70 -10.31
N ARG A 584 22.27 2.02 -10.13
CA ARG A 584 22.49 2.64 -8.81
C ARG A 584 21.36 2.31 -7.83
N VAL A 585 20.09 2.47 -8.24
CA VAL A 585 18.94 2.20 -7.36
C VAL A 585 18.89 0.72 -6.94
N ARG A 586 19.35 -0.18 -7.81
CA ARG A 586 19.40 -1.63 -7.56
C ARG A 586 20.70 -2.09 -6.89
N ASP A 587 21.60 -1.18 -6.54
CA ASP A 587 22.92 -1.46 -5.94
C ASP A 587 23.79 -2.43 -6.78
N LEU A 588 23.71 -2.31 -8.11
CA LEU A 588 24.47 -3.12 -9.07
C LEU A 588 25.75 -2.40 -9.50
N HIS A 589 26.70 -2.25 -8.56
CA HIS A 589 27.94 -1.51 -8.77
C HIS A 589 28.76 -2.03 -9.98
N ASP A 590 28.98 -3.34 -10.09
CA ASP A 590 29.78 -3.92 -11.18
C ASP A 590 29.18 -3.66 -12.57
N ARG A 591 27.85 -3.70 -12.67
CA ARG A 591 27.12 -3.39 -13.91
C ARG A 591 27.25 -1.92 -14.28
N LEU A 592 27.26 -1.03 -13.28
CA LEU A 592 27.47 0.40 -13.51
C LEU A 592 28.92 0.70 -13.95
N MET A 593 29.90 -0.02 -13.41
CA MET A 593 31.29 0.10 -13.85
C MET A 593 31.49 -0.37 -15.29
N LEU A 594 30.87 -1.49 -15.66
CA LEU A 594 30.84 -1.94 -17.06
C LEU A 594 30.19 -0.88 -17.97
N LEU A 595 29.06 -0.30 -17.55
CA LEU A 595 28.40 0.78 -18.28
C LEU A 595 29.31 2.00 -18.45
N TRP A 596 30.11 2.34 -17.43
CA TRP A 596 31.06 3.44 -17.47
C TRP A 596 32.22 3.19 -18.45
N GLU A 597 32.70 1.96 -18.54
CA GLU A 597 33.69 1.57 -19.55
C GLU A 597 33.14 1.74 -20.96
N SER A 598 31.94 1.22 -21.23
CA SER A 598 31.28 1.39 -22.53
C SER A 598 30.94 2.85 -22.84
N PHE A 599 30.62 3.67 -21.83
CA PHE A 599 30.40 5.11 -22.00
C PHE A 599 31.67 5.83 -22.50
N ARG A 600 32.84 5.44 -21.99
CA ARG A 600 34.14 5.95 -22.45
C ARG A 600 34.45 5.50 -23.87
N GLU A 601 34.20 4.24 -24.20
CA GLU A 601 34.38 3.70 -25.54
C GLU A 601 33.47 4.37 -26.57
N ALA A 602 32.23 4.71 -26.17
CA ALA A 602 31.29 5.49 -26.95
C ALA A 602 31.71 6.96 -27.16
N LYS A 603 32.86 7.38 -26.59
CA LYS A 603 33.43 8.75 -26.63
C LYS A 603 32.41 9.82 -26.28
N MET A 604 31.60 9.56 -25.24
CA MET A 604 30.57 10.49 -24.78
C MET A 604 31.12 11.43 -23.71
N ARG A 605 30.58 12.65 -23.66
CA ARG A 605 30.92 13.63 -22.61
C ARG A 605 29.98 13.39 -21.43
N ALA A 606 30.56 13.09 -20.27
CA ALA A 606 29.80 12.96 -19.03
C ALA A 606 29.23 14.33 -18.61
N ASP A 607 28.00 14.32 -18.11
CA ASP A 607 27.36 15.44 -17.44
C ASP A 607 27.39 15.25 -15.92
N SER A 608 26.85 16.21 -15.17
CA SER A 608 26.80 16.12 -13.71
C SER A 608 25.96 14.94 -13.24
N PHE A 609 24.90 14.59 -13.98
CA PHE A 609 24.01 13.49 -13.65
C PHE A 609 24.75 12.14 -13.62
N ILE A 610 25.48 11.80 -14.68
CA ILE A 610 26.26 10.54 -14.74
C ILE A 610 27.30 10.48 -13.62
N ILE A 611 27.99 11.60 -13.34
CA ILE A 611 28.96 11.66 -12.23
C ILE A 611 28.27 11.34 -10.91
N ASN A 612 27.10 11.94 -10.65
CA ASN A 612 26.35 11.72 -9.42
C ASN A 612 25.93 10.25 -9.26
N GLN A 613 25.52 9.58 -10.35
CA GLN A 613 25.18 8.16 -10.31
C GLN A 613 26.39 7.30 -9.92
N LEU A 614 27.55 7.58 -10.53
CA LEU A 614 28.79 6.86 -10.24
C LEU A 614 29.26 7.09 -8.80
N LEU A 615 29.31 8.36 -8.35
CA LEU A 615 29.72 8.71 -6.99
C LEU A 615 28.85 8.01 -5.95
N GLU A 616 27.53 8.04 -6.10
CA GLU A 616 26.62 7.40 -5.15
C GLU A 616 26.80 5.87 -5.15
N SER A 617 27.04 5.25 -6.30
CA SER A 617 27.31 3.82 -6.37
C SER A 617 28.61 3.41 -5.67
N TYR A 618 29.70 4.17 -5.85
CA TYR A 618 30.94 3.95 -5.10
C TYR A 618 30.73 4.15 -3.58
N ILE A 619 29.87 5.09 -3.19
CA ILE A 619 29.53 5.30 -1.76
C ILE A 619 28.73 4.11 -1.21
N GLN A 620 27.76 3.59 -1.95
CA GLN A 620 26.94 2.42 -1.57
C GLN A 620 27.80 1.16 -1.45
N SER A 621 28.76 0.95 -2.34
CA SER A 621 29.72 -0.17 -2.28
C SER A 621 30.82 -0.02 -1.22
N GLY A 622 30.83 1.11 -0.48
CA GLY A 622 31.82 1.39 0.56
C GLY A 622 33.19 1.90 0.06
N GLN A 623 33.34 2.08 -1.25
CA GLN A 623 34.55 2.50 -1.96
C GLN A 623 34.66 4.04 -2.04
N SER A 624 34.74 4.68 -0.88
CA SER A 624 34.69 6.16 -0.82
C SER A 624 35.98 6.86 -1.24
N LYS A 625 37.11 6.16 -1.30
CA LYS A 625 38.38 6.74 -1.79
C LYS A 625 38.35 6.84 -3.30
N GLU A 626 37.89 5.77 -3.94
CA GLU A 626 37.67 5.63 -5.37
C GLU A 626 36.64 6.67 -5.85
N ALA A 627 35.60 6.95 -5.06
CA ALA A 627 34.66 8.05 -5.34
C ALA A 627 35.37 9.43 -5.42
N LEU A 628 36.31 9.71 -4.52
CA LEU A 628 37.04 10.99 -4.51
C LEU A 628 38.04 11.07 -5.68
N GLU A 629 38.71 9.97 -6.00
CA GLU A 629 39.59 9.88 -7.17
C GLU A 629 38.79 10.11 -8.46
N LEU A 630 37.63 9.46 -8.60
CA LEU A 630 36.73 9.66 -9.72
C LEU A 630 36.30 11.13 -9.87
N TYR A 631 35.91 11.77 -8.76
CA TYR A 631 35.55 13.19 -8.75
C TYR A 631 36.72 14.04 -9.29
N ASN A 632 37.93 13.83 -8.79
CA ASN A 632 39.10 14.58 -9.22
C ASN A 632 39.39 14.38 -10.72
N THR A 633 39.37 13.14 -11.21
CA THR A 633 39.57 12.84 -12.63
C THR A 633 38.50 13.51 -13.52
N LEU A 634 37.23 13.49 -13.11
CA LEU A 634 36.16 13.99 -13.97
C LEU A 634 36.00 15.51 -13.91
N VAL A 635 36.08 16.09 -12.72
CA VAL A 635 35.84 17.53 -12.51
C VAL A 635 37.11 18.34 -12.71
N THR A 636 38.25 17.90 -12.14
CA THR A 636 39.50 18.65 -12.19
C THR A 636 40.27 18.42 -13.49
N GLU A 637 40.39 17.17 -13.95
CA GLU A 637 41.18 16.85 -15.15
C GLU A 637 40.36 16.95 -16.45
N LYS A 638 39.12 16.44 -16.45
CA LYS A 638 38.26 16.44 -17.65
C LYS A 638 37.31 17.65 -17.75
N GLY A 639 37.25 18.48 -16.72
CA GLY A 639 36.46 19.72 -16.72
C GLY A 639 34.96 19.49 -16.85
N VAL A 640 34.41 18.44 -16.22
CA VAL A 640 32.96 18.28 -16.06
C VAL A 640 32.48 19.21 -14.96
N THR A 641 31.40 19.96 -15.21
CA THR A 641 30.83 20.89 -14.23
C THR A 641 30.00 20.12 -13.20
N PRO A 642 30.35 20.16 -11.90
CA PRO A 642 29.55 19.53 -10.85
C PRO A 642 28.25 20.31 -10.62
N ASP A 643 27.28 19.64 -10.00
CA ASP A 643 26.01 20.23 -9.57
C ASP A 643 25.86 20.15 -8.03
N PRO A 644 24.80 20.72 -7.41
CA PRO A 644 24.61 20.64 -5.97
C PRO A 644 24.51 19.20 -5.43
N TYR A 645 24.00 18.27 -6.23
CA TYR A 645 23.89 16.85 -5.87
C TYR A 645 25.27 16.17 -5.84
N THR A 646 26.21 16.59 -6.69
CA THR A 646 27.61 16.14 -6.64
C THR A 646 28.20 16.40 -5.26
N PHE A 647 28.05 17.61 -4.74
CA PHE A 647 28.52 17.94 -3.40
C PHE A 647 27.76 17.16 -2.32
N SER A 648 26.45 16.98 -2.48
CA SER A 648 25.66 16.17 -1.54
C SER A 648 26.18 14.72 -1.41
N ALA A 649 26.61 14.12 -2.53
CA ALA A 649 27.31 12.84 -2.57
C ALA A 649 28.71 12.91 -1.94
N LEU A 650 29.54 13.89 -2.32
CA LEU A 650 30.90 14.05 -1.77
C LEU A 650 30.90 14.20 -0.25
N TRP A 651 29.97 14.94 0.33
CA TRP A 651 29.88 15.07 1.79
C TRP A 651 29.54 13.73 2.48
N LYS A 652 29.08 12.69 1.75
CA LYS A 652 28.88 11.33 2.29
C LYS A 652 30.20 10.56 2.36
N THR A 653 31.24 10.93 1.60
CA THR A 653 32.50 10.18 1.54
C THR A 653 33.38 10.39 2.78
N LEU A 654 33.21 11.50 3.51
CA LEU A 654 33.93 11.80 4.74
C LEU A 654 33.76 10.67 5.76
N ALA A 655 34.85 10.23 6.41
CA ALA A 655 34.81 9.08 7.31
C ALA A 655 33.95 9.38 8.54
N ILE A 656 33.96 10.62 9.03
CA ILE A 656 33.07 11.06 10.11
C ILE A 656 31.59 10.80 9.79
N ASN A 657 31.16 10.94 8.53
CA ASN A 657 29.75 10.75 8.15
C ASN A 657 29.38 9.29 7.91
N ARG A 658 30.37 8.43 7.66
CA ARG A 658 30.18 6.98 7.43
C ARG A 658 30.32 6.14 8.70
N LEU A 659 31.26 6.51 9.57
CA LEU A 659 31.62 5.73 10.75
C LEU A 659 30.83 6.20 11.98
N HIS A 660 30.33 5.24 12.76
CA HIS A 660 29.64 5.53 14.02
C HIS A 660 30.61 5.98 15.12
N MET A 661 31.84 5.48 15.10
CA MET A 661 32.92 5.84 16.01
C MET A 661 34.16 6.23 15.20
N VAL A 662 34.66 7.44 15.43
CA VAL A 662 35.94 7.91 14.88
C VAL A 662 36.91 8.01 16.05
N SER A 663 38.12 7.46 15.88
CA SER A 663 39.17 7.57 16.90
C SER A 663 39.51 9.03 17.16
N ALA A 664 39.71 9.38 18.43
CA ALA A 664 40.13 10.74 18.82
C ALA A 664 41.44 11.18 18.13
N SER A 665 42.32 10.22 17.81
CA SER A 665 43.58 10.48 17.08
C SER A 665 43.38 10.88 15.61
N SER A 666 42.26 10.52 14.98
CA SER A 666 41.97 10.81 13.58
C SER A 666 41.16 12.10 13.39
N LEU A 667 40.61 12.67 14.46
CA LEU A 667 39.80 13.90 14.39
C LEU A 667 40.51 15.10 13.73
N PRO A 668 41.81 15.36 13.96
CA PRO A 668 42.50 16.47 13.31
C PRO A 668 42.60 16.29 11.78
N ALA A 669 42.90 15.08 11.31
CA ALA A 669 42.97 14.78 9.88
C ALA A 669 41.58 14.86 9.21
N GLU A 670 40.53 14.40 9.91
CA GLU A 670 39.15 14.55 9.44
C GLU A 670 38.69 16.01 9.42
N ALA A 671 39.16 16.84 10.37
CA ALA A 671 38.89 18.28 10.37
C ALA A 671 39.53 18.96 9.15
N GLU A 672 40.79 18.65 8.84
CA GLU A 672 41.48 19.16 7.66
C GLU A 672 40.77 18.73 6.36
N ALA A 673 40.42 17.45 6.23
CA ALA A 673 39.68 16.93 5.07
C ALA A 673 38.30 17.60 4.92
N THR A 674 37.59 17.85 6.02
CA THR A 674 36.28 18.52 6.02
C THR A 674 36.40 19.99 5.61
N ARG A 675 37.41 20.70 6.12
CA ARG A 675 37.70 22.09 5.72
C ARG A 675 38.09 22.17 4.23
N ALA A 676 38.89 21.23 3.74
CA ALA A 676 39.27 21.15 2.32
C ALA A 676 38.06 20.87 1.42
N LEU A 677 37.17 19.94 1.79
CA LEU A 677 35.94 19.69 1.03
C LEU A 677 35.00 20.91 1.03
N PHE A 678 34.96 21.65 2.13
CA PHE A 678 34.21 22.91 2.18
C PHE A 678 34.82 23.96 1.23
N ALA A 679 36.15 24.10 1.20
CA ALA A 679 36.83 24.98 0.25
C ALA A 679 36.51 24.64 -1.20
N GLU A 680 36.46 23.34 -1.53
CA GLU A 680 36.07 22.86 -2.85
C GLU A 680 34.58 23.18 -3.15
N THR A 681 33.69 23.03 -2.17
CA THR A 681 32.27 23.41 -2.31
C THR A 681 32.13 24.92 -2.59
N VAL A 682 32.94 25.75 -1.93
CA VAL A 682 32.97 27.21 -2.11
C VAL A 682 33.53 27.60 -3.49
N ARG A 683 34.50 26.85 -4.01
CA ARG A 683 35.04 27.07 -5.37
C ARG A 683 33.94 27.02 -6.43
N PHE A 684 32.96 26.13 -6.25
CA PHE A 684 31.82 25.97 -7.17
C PHE A 684 30.54 26.68 -6.71
N ARG A 685 30.63 27.74 -5.88
CA ARG A 685 29.47 28.49 -5.38
C ARG A 685 28.45 28.93 -6.44
N GLN A 686 28.90 29.18 -7.67
CA GLN A 686 28.03 29.65 -8.77
C GLN A 686 26.97 28.62 -9.16
N VAL A 687 27.24 27.34 -8.89
CA VAL A 687 26.35 26.21 -9.16
C VAL A 687 25.12 26.22 -8.24
N PHE A 688 25.18 26.92 -7.11
CA PHE A 688 24.09 27.01 -6.13
C PHE A 688 23.19 28.25 -6.33
N GLN A 689 23.40 29.04 -7.39
CA GLN A 689 22.56 30.21 -7.70
C GLN A 689 21.47 29.86 -8.73
N PRO A 690 20.27 30.45 -8.66
CA PRO A 690 19.83 31.50 -7.73
C PRO A 690 19.25 30.99 -6.41
N ASP A 691 18.90 29.71 -6.32
CA ASP A 691 18.06 29.16 -5.25
C ASP A 691 18.76 29.03 -3.89
N GLY A 692 20.09 29.14 -3.85
CA GLY A 692 20.90 28.97 -2.64
C GLY A 692 21.23 27.50 -2.37
N MET A 693 21.90 27.24 -1.24
CA MET A 693 22.23 25.87 -0.85
C MET A 693 21.02 25.11 -0.31
N ASP A 694 20.83 23.87 -0.78
CA ASP A 694 19.81 22.96 -0.28
C ASP A 694 19.92 22.75 1.24
N GLY A 695 18.76 22.72 1.90
CA GLY A 695 18.68 22.60 3.35
C GLY A 695 19.24 21.29 3.91
N GLN A 696 19.17 20.18 3.15
CA GLN A 696 19.76 18.91 3.60
C GLN A 696 21.28 18.93 3.49
N LEU A 697 21.83 19.53 2.43
CA LEU A 697 23.28 19.72 2.30
C LEU A 697 23.81 20.63 3.42
N ALA A 698 23.20 21.80 3.62
CA ALA A 698 23.61 22.73 4.67
C ALA A 698 23.52 22.10 6.07
N ARG A 699 22.42 21.39 6.35
CA ARG A 699 22.24 20.61 7.59
C ARG A 699 23.36 19.60 7.79
N LYS A 700 23.72 18.85 6.75
CA LYS A 700 24.78 17.84 6.81
C LYS A 700 26.14 18.47 7.05
N ILE A 701 26.45 19.59 6.41
CA ILE A 701 27.70 20.33 6.63
C ILE A 701 27.82 20.73 8.10
N LEU A 702 26.78 21.36 8.67
CA LEU A 702 26.79 21.80 10.07
C LEU A 702 26.91 20.64 11.05
N HIS A 703 26.15 19.56 10.85
CA HIS A 703 26.29 18.33 11.66
C HIS A 703 27.68 17.70 11.53
N THR A 704 28.33 17.79 10.35
CA THR A 704 29.69 17.27 10.14
C THR A 704 30.69 18.03 11.01
N PHE A 705 30.70 19.36 10.95
CA PHE A 705 31.58 20.19 11.79
C PHE A 705 31.29 20.02 13.29
N ARG A 706 30.02 19.89 13.67
CA ARG A 706 29.62 19.60 15.07
C ARG A 706 30.17 18.27 15.56
N ARG A 707 30.08 17.21 14.76
CA ARG A 707 30.59 15.87 15.12
C ARG A 707 32.11 15.83 15.24
N ILE A 708 32.83 16.61 14.44
CA ILE A 708 34.28 16.77 14.53
C ILE A 708 34.68 17.61 15.75
N LYS A 709 33.76 18.40 16.30
CA LYS A 709 33.99 19.40 17.37
C LYS A 709 34.93 20.53 16.92
N ASP A 710 34.91 20.86 15.64
CA ASP A 710 35.66 21.99 15.09
C ASP A 710 34.82 23.28 15.18
N ASN A 711 34.88 23.97 16.33
CA ASN A 711 34.10 25.18 16.56
C ASN A 711 34.49 26.31 15.61
N ALA A 712 35.78 26.47 15.28
CA ALA A 712 36.23 27.51 14.36
C ALA A 712 35.71 27.26 12.93
N GLY A 713 35.82 26.01 12.45
CA GLY A 713 35.27 25.60 11.15
C GLY A 713 33.75 25.68 11.11
N PHE A 714 33.05 25.33 12.20
CA PHE A 714 31.60 25.45 12.30
C PHE A 714 31.12 26.89 12.10
N ILE A 715 31.75 27.87 12.77
CA ILE A 715 31.36 29.28 12.63
C ILE A 715 31.69 29.83 11.24
N VAL A 716 32.84 29.44 10.67
CA VAL A 716 33.19 29.79 9.29
C VAL A 716 32.18 29.19 8.31
N ALA A 717 31.77 27.93 8.49
CA ALA A 717 30.74 27.29 7.67
C ALA A 717 29.40 28.02 7.80
N LEU A 718 28.96 28.31 9.03
CA LEU A 718 27.69 29.00 9.31
C LEU A 718 27.65 30.39 8.67
N THR A 719 28.72 31.18 8.82
CA THR A 719 28.85 32.52 8.19
C THR A 719 28.88 32.42 6.66
N ALA A 720 29.62 31.46 6.10
CA ALA A 720 29.67 31.24 4.67
C ALA A 720 28.33 30.77 4.08
N LEU A 721 27.57 29.93 4.78
CA LEU A 721 26.23 29.51 4.36
C LEU A 721 25.30 30.71 4.17
N ARG A 722 25.32 31.67 5.10
CA ARG A 722 24.56 32.91 5.01
C ARG A 722 25.06 33.82 3.87
N ASP A 723 26.35 34.16 3.89
CA ASP A 723 26.88 35.25 3.06
C ASP A 723 27.29 34.83 1.64
N VAL A 724 27.57 33.54 1.43
CA VAL A 724 28.03 33.00 0.13
C VAL A 724 26.97 32.14 -0.53
N PHE A 725 26.20 31.37 0.24
CA PHE A 725 25.22 30.41 -0.27
C PHE A 725 23.75 30.80 -0.02
N SER A 726 23.50 32.02 0.49
CA SER A 726 22.15 32.55 0.77
C SER A 726 21.26 31.63 1.61
N PHE A 727 21.86 30.85 2.53
CA PHE A 727 21.14 29.91 3.39
C PHE A 727 21.10 30.41 4.84
N LEU A 728 19.87 30.53 5.38
CA LEU A 728 19.63 30.80 6.79
C LEU A 728 19.10 29.52 7.47
N PRO A 729 19.65 29.12 8.63
CA PRO A 729 19.26 27.88 9.28
C PRO A 729 17.83 27.97 9.82
N PRO A 730 16.94 27.01 9.52
CA PRO A 730 15.59 26.97 10.08
C PRO A 730 15.63 26.62 11.58
N GLU A 731 14.56 26.97 12.30
CA GLU A 731 14.43 26.72 13.74
C GLU A 731 14.64 25.23 14.10
N THR A 732 14.16 24.32 13.25
CA THR A 732 14.35 22.88 13.40
C THR A 732 15.82 22.49 13.40
N LEU A 733 16.61 23.05 12.49
CA LEU A 733 18.04 22.78 12.39
C LEU A 733 18.80 23.37 13.59
N VAL A 734 18.40 24.54 14.06
CA VAL A 734 18.98 25.16 15.26
C VAL A 734 18.74 24.28 16.48
N LEU A 735 17.51 23.79 16.68
CA LEU A 735 17.18 22.86 17.75
C LEU A 735 17.99 21.56 17.66
N GLU A 736 18.20 21.03 16.46
CA GLU A 736 19.08 19.87 16.25
C GLU A 736 20.54 20.13 16.64
N MET A 737 21.06 21.32 16.34
CA MET A 737 22.40 21.72 16.78
C MET A 737 22.48 21.81 18.30
N VAL A 738 21.52 22.48 18.95
CA VAL A 738 21.46 22.65 20.41
C VAL A 738 21.34 21.33 21.16
N MET A 739 20.55 20.41 20.62
CA MET A 739 20.27 19.11 21.24
C MET A 739 21.37 18.07 20.98
N ASP A 740 22.38 18.40 20.18
CA ASP A 740 23.42 17.46 19.72
C ASP A 740 22.88 16.21 19.01
N THR A 741 21.70 16.30 18.38
CA THR A 741 21.04 15.16 17.70
C THR A 741 20.57 15.51 16.30
N THR A 742 20.49 14.49 15.43
CA THR A 742 19.93 14.60 14.07
C THR A 742 18.46 14.19 13.99
N LYS A 743 17.91 13.60 15.06
CA LYS A 743 16.50 13.19 15.15
C LYS A 743 15.86 13.90 16.33
N LEU A 744 14.76 14.62 16.06
CA LEU A 744 13.96 15.32 17.07
C LEU A 744 12.67 14.56 17.44
N THR A 745 12.34 13.48 16.71
CA THR A 745 11.20 12.60 17.00
C THR A 745 11.61 11.55 18.03
N TRP A 746 11.10 11.68 19.25
CA TRP A 746 11.45 10.80 20.38
C TRP A 746 10.21 10.25 21.08
N ASP A 747 10.26 8.95 21.37
CA ASP A 747 9.19 8.25 22.06
C ASP A 747 9.29 8.37 23.59
N THR A 748 10.47 8.71 24.13
CA THR A 748 10.68 8.78 25.58
C THR A 748 10.35 10.14 26.20
N PRO A 749 9.71 10.18 27.39
CA PRO A 749 9.32 11.43 28.06
C PRO A 749 10.51 12.34 28.45
N THR A 750 11.67 11.78 28.77
CA THR A 750 12.87 12.52 29.21
C THR A 750 13.44 13.40 28.09
N HIS A 751 13.51 12.83 26.90
CA HIS A 751 13.98 13.50 25.69
C HIS A 751 12.99 14.59 25.25
N ARG A 752 11.67 14.36 25.35
CA ARG A 752 10.64 15.40 25.13
C ARG A 752 10.79 16.59 26.09
N ARG A 753 11.07 16.34 27.38
CA ARG A 753 11.32 17.42 28.36
C ARG A 753 12.55 18.24 28.01
N ARG A 754 13.65 17.60 27.57
CA ARG A 754 14.86 18.31 27.13
C ARG A 754 14.59 19.16 25.89
N LEU A 755 13.84 18.64 24.91
CA LEU A 755 13.44 19.40 23.73
C LEU A 755 12.62 20.64 24.08
N VAL A 756 11.62 20.49 24.97
CA VAL A 756 10.82 21.63 25.44
C VAL A 756 11.69 22.65 26.17
N HIS A 757 12.65 22.20 26.96
CA HIS A 757 13.59 23.10 27.64
C HIS A 757 14.50 23.84 26.66
N ALA A 758 15.08 23.15 25.68
CA ALA A 758 15.89 23.76 24.63
C ALA A 758 15.09 24.76 23.80
N LYS A 759 13.84 24.43 23.44
CA LYS A 759 12.94 25.35 22.74
C LYS A 759 12.66 26.60 23.58
N ARG A 760 12.34 26.45 24.87
CA ARG A 760 12.11 27.60 25.77
C ARG A 760 13.35 28.50 25.90
N ASN A 761 14.55 27.91 25.92
CA ASN A 761 15.80 28.68 25.95
C ASN A 761 16.05 29.40 24.63
N LEU A 762 15.76 28.76 23.49
CA LEU A 762 15.82 29.36 22.18
C LEU A 762 14.84 30.55 22.05
N ASP A 763 13.57 30.35 22.41
CA ASP A 763 12.54 31.39 22.39
C ASP A 763 12.93 32.59 23.27
N ARG A 764 13.52 32.32 24.45
CA ARG A 764 14.07 33.38 25.32
C ARG A 764 15.23 34.13 24.66
N GLY A 765 16.14 33.42 24.01
CA GLY A 765 17.27 34.02 23.29
C GLY A 765 16.81 34.88 22.11
N LEU A 766 15.80 34.44 21.37
CA LEU A 766 15.21 35.20 20.26
C LEU A 766 14.46 36.45 20.76
N LEU A 767 13.71 36.34 21.86
CA LEU A 767 13.05 37.50 22.48
C LEU A 767 14.07 38.52 23.01
N ALA A 768 15.18 38.06 23.58
CA ALA A 768 16.27 38.94 24.02
C ALA A 768 16.92 39.67 22.84
N TRP A 769 17.09 39.00 21.69
CA TRP A 769 17.56 39.63 20.46
C TRP A 769 16.58 40.68 19.92
N ALA A 770 15.27 40.41 20.05
CA ALA A 770 14.22 41.31 19.59
C ALA A 770 13.88 42.45 20.56
N GLU A 771 14.64 42.62 21.66
CA GLU A 771 14.36 43.60 22.72
C GLU A 771 12.94 43.49 23.32
N GLY A 772 12.35 42.29 23.27
CA GLY A 772 10.98 42.02 23.73
C GLY A 772 9.87 42.25 22.70
N ASP A 773 10.18 42.71 21.49
CA ASP A 773 9.18 42.93 20.43
C ASP A 773 9.12 41.76 19.44
N ALA A 774 8.11 40.90 19.58
CA ALA A 774 7.93 39.70 18.76
C ALA A 774 7.71 40.02 17.26
N SER A 775 7.25 41.23 16.91
CA SER A 775 7.05 41.64 15.51
C SER A 775 8.37 41.78 14.74
N ARG A 776 9.49 41.99 15.44
CA ARG A 776 10.84 42.04 14.84
C ARG A 776 11.35 40.66 14.43
N LEU A 777 10.67 39.58 14.81
CA LEU A 777 11.03 38.18 14.52
C LEU A 777 10.24 37.59 13.34
N GLU A 778 9.73 38.42 12.44
CA GLU A 778 9.04 37.98 11.22
C GLU A 778 9.99 37.90 10.01
N GLY A 779 9.77 36.91 9.14
CA GLY A 779 10.52 36.73 7.89
C GLY A 779 12.02 36.48 8.06
N GLU A 780 12.85 37.14 7.26
CA GLU A 780 14.31 36.95 7.23
C GLU A 780 15.00 37.33 8.56
N ARG A 781 14.44 38.28 9.32
CA ARG A 781 14.99 38.72 10.61
C ARG A 781 14.97 37.61 11.66
N ARG A 782 14.01 36.69 11.57
CA ARG A 782 13.99 35.46 12.39
C ARG A 782 15.18 34.56 12.09
N GLY A 783 15.53 34.40 10.81
CA GLY A 783 16.67 33.61 10.37
C GLY A 783 18.00 34.22 10.84
N GLU A 784 18.11 35.55 10.84
CA GLU A 784 19.28 36.27 11.37
C GLU A 784 19.42 36.10 12.89
N ALA A 785 18.32 36.22 13.64
CA ALA A 785 18.31 36.00 15.07
C ALA A 785 18.71 34.55 15.44
N LEU A 786 18.22 33.56 14.68
CA LEU A 786 18.59 32.15 14.82
C LEU A 786 20.08 31.91 14.50
N PHE A 787 20.60 32.58 13.47
CA PHE A 787 22.03 32.56 13.12
C PHE A 787 22.89 33.09 14.28
N GLU A 788 22.55 34.26 14.84
CA GLU A 788 23.31 34.86 15.94
C GLU A 788 23.24 34.04 17.22
N TYR A 789 22.10 33.42 17.48
CA TYR A 789 21.92 32.50 18.60
C TYR A 789 22.88 31.29 18.48
N LEU A 790 22.95 30.64 17.32
CA LEU A 790 23.88 29.53 17.08
C LEU A 790 25.35 29.98 17.20
N GLN A 791 25.67 31.18 16.70
CA GLN A 791 27.00 31.75 16.83
C GLN A 791 27.41 31.91 18.29
N LYS A 792 26.52 32.46 19.14
CA LYS A 792 26.78 32.63 20.58
C LYS A 792 26.92 31.29 21.31
N GLN A 793 26.15 30.28 20.91
CA GLN A 793 26.17 28.98 21.58
C GLN A 793 27.43 28.15 21.28
N HIS A 794 27.89 28.12 20.02
CA HIS A 794 29.09 27.36 19.63
C HIS A 794 30.38 28.16 19.78
N TRP A 795 30.28 29.47 20.05
CA TRP A 795 31.42 30.37 20.27
C TRP A 795 31.12 31.43 21.36
N PRO A 796 30.89 31.01 22.62
CA PRO A 796 30.53 31.92 23.72
C PRO A 796 31.63 32.93 23.98
N ALA A 797 31.35 34.19 24.37
CA ALA A 797 32.37 35.20 24.64
C ALA A 797 33.26 34.81 25.84
N GLU A 798 34.56 34.61 25.62
CA GLU A 798 35.59 34.47 26.66
C GLU A 798 36.71 35.49 26.39
N ASP A 799 37.44 35.86 27.44
CA ASP A 799 38.34 37.02 27.56
C ASP A 799 39.52 37.11 26.56
N ASN A 800 39.68 36.18 25.60
CA ASN A 800 40.84 36.09 24.71
C ASN A 800 40.46 36.28 23.22
N GLU A 801 39.98 37.48 22.87
CA GLU A 801 39.53 37.83 21.50
C GLU A 801 40.63 37.71 20.42
N GLY A 802 41.90 37.94 20.78
CA GLY A 802 43.02 37.86 19.84
C GLY A 802 43.28 36.45 19.31
N ALA A 803 43.25 35.44 20.19
CA ALA A 803 43.40 34.04 19.80
C ALA A 803 42.22 33.56 18.92
N ARG A 804 41.01 34.05 19.20
CA ARG A 804 39.80 33.73 18.43
C ARG A 804 39.87 34.26 17.00
N GLY A 805 40.31 35.50 16.84
CA GLY A 805 40.51 36.10 15.53
C GLY A 805 41.54 35.34 14.70
N ALA A 806 42.61 34.85 15.32
CA ALA A 806 43.63 34.03 14.68
C ALA A 806 43.08 32.67 14.22
N MET A 807 42.36 31.94 15.09
CA MET A 807 41.76 30.64 14.76
C MET A 807 40.67 30.75 13.69
N PHE A 808 39.83 31.80 13.75
CA PHE A 808 38.84 32.06 12.72
C PHE A 808 39.51 32.37 11.38
N LYS A 809 40.57 33.19 11.39
CA LYS A 809 41.33 33.53 10.18
C LYS A 809 41.97 32.29 9.57
N GLU A 810 42.59 31.45 10.37
CA GLU A 810 43.18 30.18 9.92
C GLU A 810 42.13 29.26 9.29
N ALA A 811 41.02 28.99 9.99
CA ALA A 811 39.93 28.17 9.47
C ALA A 811 39.32 28.77 8.19
N ALA A 812 39.10 30.09 8.16
CA ALA A 812 38.57 30.78 6.98
C ALA A 812 39.52 30.76 5.77
N THR A 813 40.84 30.73 6.01
CA THR A 813 41.82 30.55 4.93
C THR A 813 41.84 29.14 4.40
N GLN A 814 41.82 28.13 5.27
CA GLN A 814 41.75 26.71 4.88
C GLN A 814 40.45 26.38 4.13
N MET A 815 39.34 26.99 4.53
CA MET A 815 38.03 26.83 3.89
C MET A 815 37.82 27.72 2.66
N GLY A 816 38.83 28.51 2.25
CA GLY A 816 38.78 29.34 1.03
C GLY A 816 37.83 30.55 1.09
N VAL A 817 37.26 30.88 2.25
CA VAL A 817 36.21 31.91 2.38
C VAL A 817 36.74 33.26 2.85
N TYR A 818 37.98 33.33 3.39
CA TYR A 818 38.51 34.54 4.04
C TYR A 818 38.38 35.82 3.21
N ASN A 819 38.78 35.78 1.94
CA ASN A 819 38.70 36.94 1.04
C ASN A 819 37.25 37.32 0.69
N MET A 820 36.35 36.34 0.67
CA MET A 820 34.93 36.56 0.36
C MET A 820 34.18 37.16 1.54
N LEU A 821 34.41 36.64 2.75
CA LEU A 821 33.82 37.17 3.99
C LEU A 821 34.34 38.58 4.28
N LYS A 822 35.61 38.87 3.98
CA LYS A 822 36.15 40.24 4.09
C LYS A 822 35.44 41.22 3.16
N LYS A 823 35.15 40.81 1.92
CA LYS A 823 34.38 41.62 0.95
C LYS A 823 32.92 41.78 1.36
N ALA A 824 32.27 40.71 1.85
CA ALA A 824 30.89 40.76 2.33
C ALA A 824 30.75 41.69 3.56
N LYS A 825 31.71 41.63 4.50
CA LYS A 825 31.77 42.52 5.67
C LYS A 825 32.05 43.98 5.31
N ALA A 826 32.72 44.25 4.19
CA ALA A 826 32.95 45.62 3.71
C ALA A 826 31.76 46.20 2.93
N LYS A 827 30.78 45.37 2.56
CA LYS A 827 29.57 45.74 1.82
C LYS A 827 28.35 45.94 2.72
N ARG A 828 28.41 45.43 3.96
CA ARG A 828 27.51 45.73 5.07
C ARG A 828 28.11 46.88 5.87
#